data_AF-A0A812LH08-F1
#
_entry.id   AF-A0A812LH08-F1
#
_cell.length_a   1.000
_cell.length_b   1.000
_cell.length_c   1.000
_cell.angle_alpha   90.00
_cell.angle_beta   90.00
_cell.angle_gamma   90.00
#
_symmetry.space_group_name_H-M   'P 1'
#
loop_
_entity.id
_entity.type
_entity.pdbx_description
1 polymer ?
#
loop_
_entity_poly.entity_id
_entity_poly.type
_entity_poly.pdbx_seq_one_letter_code
_entity_poly.pdbx_strand_id
1 'polypeptide(L)'
;MAGTRANRVKMGSLEVALSLGENRVQDPGWLLIKQHWQTLAPLLWPEGQTGAMMHRAWELSWEKMCRSKEPWRIVAGPIMAMQAYLRELAIEAPSLQVWRFGALSVQPGPGREQQLLVEEALHRRYTEAQCRAVAATTSARGADGGLDWTVARRLLKKHHGRPRLCGGLRSVWQGGFYTSDKSKQLCPECKEEADLPHILIHCKWWARQVDAPALPTCGESIRAEVSQFPCFFDRGLVPSALTSHPMPPEGSMGIRATGVFCSPPVAGLWFGTDASGGQASSDPRCCMVAWAVIAGDWCAETEQFHVRGTLSGVLGNGFSIAQGEACALAKLLEYTQDEVLVAADSKAAIRQSKFAELSRSCLHSWGAQWEERRRLTTVWTRSHRSLEQFVAEFGRSNLWAWFANQRADALCGSRAEECLSWAHVEKVKRLDAAAAQWQQALGRRAHFIFGHDEVHPCAPPKDASRREKKKEWPKARKVRCTVVKLPTKQAPLNKKRRLQQAAEGKESGHAWTFKQHPTNSSIQCEVCGLYAQQVHPVATLDRIIATPCINLGAGDKVFARFWDCRPSHRMVSLGKVWKCEKCHGQQKPGQDPLSRILGVECKGASRVKGSTKLVPVPKSQCLLSFQAVNPSVSSAAVATGKVAGSRKRRRHAPFGGRFSASPPTYSPA
;
A
#
# COMPACT_ATOMS: atom_id res chain seq x y z
N MET A 1 -1.32 -24.37 -8.00
CA MET A 1 -2.61 -23.74 -8.36
C MET A 1 -3.16 -24.41 -9.62
N ALA A 2 -3.96 -25.46 -9.46
CA ALA A 2 -4.71 -26.07 -10.56
C ALA A 2 -6.14 -26.26 -10.07
N GLY A 3 -7.09 -25.56 -10.71
CA GLY A 3 -8.50 -25.54 -10.33
C GLY A 3 -9.37 -25.64 -11.57
N THR A 4 -9.80 -26.88 -11.79
CA THR A 4 -10.80 -27.47 -12.69
C THR A 4 -11.83 -26.59 -13.42
N ARG A 5 -12.08 -27.06 -14.65
CA ARG A 5 -13.15 -26.77 -15.61
C ARG A 5 -14.55 -26.66 -15.00
N ALA A 6 -15.19 -25.51 -15.24
CA ALA A 6 -16.61 -25.36 -15.57
C ALA A 6 -16.76 -23.98 -16.25
N ASN A 7 -17.56 -23.89 -17.31
CA ASN A 7 -17.80 -22.73 -18.18
C ASN A 7 -18.07 -21.40 -17.44
N ARG A 8 -17.04 -20.80 -16.85
CA ARG A 8 -17.03 -19.42 -16.36
C ARG A 8 -16.37 -18.60 -17.45
N VAL A 9 -16.97 -17.46 -17.77
CA VAL A 9 -16.31 -16.32 -18.42
C VAL A 9 -14.89 -16.29 -17.88
N LYS A 10 -13.87 -16.55 -18.73
CA LYS A 10 -12.49 -16.44 -18.29
C LYS A 10 -12.39 -15.02 -17.72
N MET A 11 -12.03 -14.92 -16.45
CA MET A 11 -11.76 -13.62 -15.84
C MET A 11 -10.79 -12.93 -16.81
N GLY A 12 -11.17 -11.75 -17.32
CA GLY A 12 -10.24 -10.94 -18.09
C GLY A 12 -8.94 -10.73 -17.29
N SER A 13 -7.86 -10.25 -17.93
CA SER A 13 -6.51 -10.17 -17.33
C SER A 13 -6.58 -9.76 -15.86
N LEU A 14 -6.34 -10.73 -14.99
CA LEU A 14 -6.44 -10.60 -13.54
C LEU A 14 -5.49 -9.51 -13.08
N GLU A 15 -4.33 -9.42 -13.73
CA GLU A 15 -3.28 -8.44 -13.51
C GLU A 15 -3.77 -7.01 -13.82
N VAL A 16 -4.60 -6.84 -14.87
CA VAL A 16 -5.23 -5.53 -15.14
C VAL A 16 -6.28 -5.19 -14.07
N ALA A 17 -7.04 -6.18 -13.59
CA ALA A 17 -8.00 -5.96 -12.51
C ALA A 17 -7.31 -5.62 -11.17
N LEU A 18 -6.20 -6.30 -10.86
CA LEU A 18 -5.40 -6.08 -9.67
C LEU A 18 -4.68 -4.73 -9.72
N SER A 19 -4.11 -4.35 -10.87
CA SER A 19 -3.48 -3.04 -11.04
C SER A 19 -4.47 -1.87 -10.97
N LEU A 20 -5.72 -2.06 -11.39
CA LEU A 20 -6.80 -1.06 -11.18
C LEU A 20 -7.16 -0.91 -9.70
N GLY A 21 -6.98 -1.97 -8.90
CA GLY A 21 -7.45 -2.12 -7.53
C GLY A 21 -7.39 -0.84 -6.70
N GLU A 22 -8.55 -0.20 -6.52
CA GLU A 22 -8.73 0.94 -5.64
C GLU A 22 -8.55 0.50 -4.18
N ASN A 23 -7.35 0.56 -3.58
CA ASN A 23 -7.07 0.63 -2.13
C ASN A 23 -7.86 -0.26 -1.13
N ARG A 24 -8.74 -1.18 -1.56
CA ARG A 24 -9.76 -1.88 -0.76
C ARG A 24 -9.56 -3.39 -0.79
N VAL A 25 -8.91 -3.91 -1.83
CA VAL A 25 -8.44 -5.30 -1.89
C VAL A 25 -6.96 -5.21 -2.18
N GLN A 26 -6.13 -5.44 -1.16
CA GLN A 26 -4.69 -5.62 -1.36
C GLN A 26 -4.50 -6.81 -2.30
N ASP A 27 -3.60 -6.67 -3.26
CA ASP A 27 -3.21 -7.77 -4.12
C ASP A 27 -2.83 -8.98 -3.24
N PRO A 28 -3.53 -10.12 -3.37
CA PRO A 28 -3.29 -11.28 -2.52
C PRO A 28 -1.88 -11.85 -2.69
N GLY A 29 -1.26 -11.74 -3.87
CA GLY A 29 0.11 -12.18 -4.09
C GLY A 29 1.10 -11.31 -3.31
N TRP A 30 0.98 -9.98 -3.43
CA TRP A 30 1.80 -9.06 -2.63
C TRP A 30 1.56 -9.25 -1.13
N LEU A 31 0.31 -9.39 -0.69
CA LEU A 31 -0.04 -9.58 0.71
C LEU A 31 0.65 -10.80 1.31
N LEU A 32 0.68 -11.92 0.58
CA LEU A 32 1.36 -13.13 1.01
C LEU A 32 2.87 -12.92 1.14
N ILE A 33 3.52 -12.31 0.15
CA ILE A 33 4.96 -12.02 0.19
C ILE A 33 5.29 -11.10 1.37
N LYS A 34 4.52 -10.03 1.54
CA LYS A 34 4.68 -9.07 2.63
C LYS A 34 4.52 -9.73 4.00
N GLN A 35 3.45 -10.50 4.21
CA GLN A 35 3.23 -11.19 5.48
C GLN A 35 4.33 -12.21 5.77
N HIS A 36 4.79 -12.93 4.73
CA HIS A 36 5.90 -13.86 4.86
C HIS A 36 7.18 -13.13 5.29
N TRP A 37 7.53 -12.05 4.60
CA TRP A 37 8.70 -11.23 4.93
C TRP A 37 8.64 -10.69 6.36
N GLN A 38 7.52 -10.09 6.75
CA GLN A 38 7.35 -9.51 8.09
C GLN A 38 7.42 -10.56 9.20
N THR A 39 7.03 -11.80 8.92
CA THR A 39 7.15 -12.92 9.87
C THR A 39 8.56 -13.48 9.91
N LEU A 40 9.22 -13.58 8.75
CA LEU A 40 10.54 -14.21 8.61
C LEU A 40 11.67 -13.29 9.03
N ALA A 41 11.61 -11.99 8.71
CA ALA A 41 12.71 -11.06 8.93
C ALA A 41 13.18 -11.00 10.40
N PRO A 42 12.31 -10.91 11.43
CA PRO A 42 12.75 -10.95 12.82
C PRO A 42 13.43 -12.28 13.22
N LEU A 43 13.10 -13.37 12.54
CA LEU A 43 13.67 -14.71 12.81
C LEU A 43 15.02 -14.92 12.14
N LEU A 44 15.30 -14.19 11.04
CA LEU A 44 16.58 -14.25 10.35
C LEU A 44 17.68 -13.49 11.08
N TRP A 45 17.32 -12.45 11.83
CA TRP A 45 18.23 -11.63 12.63
C TRP A 45 17.70 -11.44 14.06
N PRO A 46 17.67 -12.49 14.89
CA PRO A 46 17.35 -12.32 16.30
C PRO A 46 18.39 -11.41 16.96
N GLU A 47 17.94 -10.53 17.85
CA GLU A 47 18.82 -9.59 18.56
C GLU A 47 20.00 -10.34 19.22
N GLY A 48 21.22 -9.94 18.86
CA GLY A 48 22.44 -10.43 19.50
C GLY A 48 23.11 -11.67 18.88
N GLN A 49 22.49 -12.40 17.96
CA GLN A 49 23.15 -13.54 17.27
C GLN A 49 22.54 -13.81 15.88
N THR A 50 23.16 -13.31 14.80
CA THR A 50 22.93 -13.93 13.48
C THR A 50 23.63 -15.28 13.48
N GLY A 51 22.91 -16.34 13.80
CA GLY A 51 23.50 -17.68 13.86
C GLY A 51 24.10 -18.07 12.51
N ALA A 52 25.38 -18.42 12.48
CA ALA A 52 26.05 -18.97 11.28
C ALA A 52 25.25 -20.12 10.62
N MET A 53 24.44 -20.81 11.42
CA MET A 53 23.48 -21.80 10.97
C MET A 53 22.41 -21.24 10.02
N MET A 54 21.83 -20.06 10.26
CA MET A 54 20.83 -19.46 9.37
C MET A 54 21.43 -19.03 8.04
N HIS A 55 22.64 -18.47 8.06
CA HIS A 55 23.41 -18.18 6.86
C HIS A 55 23.62 -19.43 6.01
N ARG A 56 24.16 -20.48 6.63
CA ARG A 56 24.40 -21.76 5.96
C ARG A 56 23.11 -22.41 5.45
N ALA A 57 22.03 -22.36 6.24
CA ALA A 57 20.74 -22.88 5.84
C ALA A 57 20.17 -22.13 4.62
N TRP A 58 20.30 -20.81 4.58
CA TRP A 58 19.91 -19.98 3.44
C TRP A 58 20.72 -20.34 2.19
N GLU A 59 22.05 -20.36 2.28
CA GLU A 59 22.94 -20.65 1.14
C GLU A 59 22.68 -22.04 0.54
N LEU A 60 22.61 -23.08 1.38
CA LEU A 60 22.33 -24.46 0.93
C LEU A 60 20.95 -24.58 0.27
N SER A 61 19.94 -23.92 0.85
CA SER A 61 18.59 -23.95 0.28
C SER A 61 18.48 -23.14 -1.01
N TRP A 62 19.21 -22.02 -1.12
CA TRP A 62 19.29 -21.21 -2.33
C TRP A 62 19.96 -21.98 -3.48
N GLU A 63 21.09 -22.63 -3.23
CA GLU A 63 21.79 -23.47 -4.22
C GLU A 63 20.87 -24.59 -4.73
N LYS A 64 20.19 -25.28 -3.82
CA LYS A 64 19.19 -26.30 -4.15
C LYS A 64 18.06 -25.71 -5.01
N MET A 65 17.60 -24.51 -4.68
CA MET A 65 16.51 -23.85 -5.39
C MET A 65 16.90 -23.38 -6.80
N CYS A 66 18.13 -22.90 -6.98
CA CYS A 66 18.66 -22.49 -8.29
C CYS A 66 18.75 -23.66 -9.27
N ARG A 67 19.03 -24.87 -8.78
CA ARG A 67 19.08 -26.10 -9.60
C ARG A 67 17.71 -26.64 -10.01
N SER A 68 16.62 -26.22 -9.35
CA SER A 68 15.27 -26.71 -9.66
C SER A 68 14.62 -25.93 -10.81
N LYS A 69 14.03 -26.67 -11.76
CA LYS A 69 13.17 -26.09 -12.81
C LYS A 69 11.79 -25.69 -12.28
N GLU A 70 11.34 -26.32 -11.20
CA GLU A 70 10.05 -26.05 -10.55
C GLU A 70 10.28 -25.75 -9.06
N PRO A 71 10.72 -24.53 -8.70
CA PRO A 71 11.12 -24.18 -7.34
C PRO A 71 10.07 -24.54 -6.29
N TRP A 72 8.79 -24.27 -6.57
CA TRP A 72 7.68 -24.55 -5.65
C TRP A 72 7.49 -26.02 -5.28
N ARG A 73 7.91 -26.97 -6.12
CA ARG A 73 7.74 -28.41 -5.81
C ARG A 73 8.68 -28.89 -4.70
N ILE A 74 9.79 -28.18 -4.48
CA ILE A 74 10.81 -28.54 -3.49
C ILE A 74 10.79 -27.64 -2.26
N VAL A 75 9.88 -26.65 -2.20
CA VAL A 75 9.77 -25.73 -1.08
C VAL A 75 9.41 -26.49 0.19
N ALA A 76 10.27 -26.38 1.20
CA ALA A 76 10.06 -26.91 2.54
C ALA A 76 10.37 -25.82 3.57
N GLY A 77 9.32 -25.34 4.26
CA GLY A 77 9.45 -24.31 5.29
C GLY A 77 9.55 -22.87 4.78
N PRO A 78 9.67 -21.89 5.69
CA PRO A 78 9.56 -20.46 5.36
C PRO A 78 10.75 -19.91 4.57
N ILE A 79 11.98 -20.33 4.86
CA ILE A 79 13.18 -19.87 4.13
C ILE A 79 13.04 -20.19 2.63
N MET A 80 12.75 -21.46 2.30
CA MET A 80 12.59 -21.85 0.90
C MET A 80 11.39 -21.18 0.24
N ALA A 81 10.29 -20.96 0.97
CA ALA A 81 9.15 -20.24 0.43
C ALA A 81 9.51 -18.78 0.08
N MET A 82 10.27 -18.10 0.94
CA MET A 82 10.79 -16.77 0.64
C MET A 82 11.69 -16.78 -0.60
N GLN A 83 12.65 -17.70 -0.66
CA GLN A 83 13.53 -17.84 -1.82
C GLN A 83 12.75 -18.14 -3.11
N ALA A 84 11.65 -18.89 -3.04
CA ALA A 84 10.80 -19.16 -4.20
C ALA A 84 10.15 -17.87 -4.73
N TYR A 85 9.62 -17.03 -3.83
CA TYR A 85 9.14 -15.69 -4.23
C TYR A 85 10.24 -14.85 -4.85
N LEU A 86 11.44 -14.83 -4.24
CA LEU A 86 12.59 -14.08 -4.78
C LEU A 86 12.93 -14.54 -6.20
N ARG A 87 12.97 -15.85 -6.45
CA ARG A 87 13.22 -16.40 -7.80
C ARG A 87 12.13 -16.05 -8.81
N GLU A 88 10.85 -16.12 -8.43
CA GLU A 88 9.74 -15.72 -9.30
C GLU A 88 9.81 -14.23 -9.67
N LEU A 89 10.28 -13.40 -8.75
CA LEU A 89 10.51 -11.98 -8.97
C LEU A 89 11.84 -11.66 -9.65
N ALA A 90 12.61 -12.67 -10.07
CA ALA A 90 13.94 -12.54 -10.65
C ALA A 90 14.93 -11.75 -9.76
N ILE A 91 14.83 -11.95 -8.44
CA ILE A 91 15.74 -11.40 -7.42
C ILE A 91 16.79 -12.48 -7.10
N GLU A 92 18.07 -12.12 -7.16
CA GLU A 92 19.13 -13.03 -6.72
C GLU A 92 19.41 -12.81 -5.24
N ALA A 93 19.35 -13.87 -4.43
CA ALA A 93 19.66 -13.79 -3.01
C ALA A 93 20.61 -14.92 -2.59
N PRO A 94 21.87 -14.92 -3.08
CA PRO A 94 22.84 -15.97 -2.78
C PRO A 94 23.13 -16.11 -1.28
N SER A 95 23.00 -15.04 -0.51
CA SER A 95 23.19 -15.05 0.94
C SER A 95 22.13 -14.19 1.64
N LEU A 96 22.05 -14.30 2.97
CA LEU A 96 21.19 -13.44 3.80
C LEU A 96 21.60 -11.96 3.77
N GLN A 97 22.85 -11.64 3.40
CA GLN A 97 23.39 -10.28 3.43
C GLN A 97 23.29 -9.56 2.09
N VAL A 98 23.10 -10.29 0.98
CA VAL A 98 23.20 -9.70 -0.36
C VAL A 98 22.04 -10.14 -1.22
N TRP A 99 21.08 -9.24 -1.41
CA TRP A 99 19.95 -9.44 -2.31
C TRP A 99 20.02 -8.46 -3.47
N ARG A 100 20.02 -8.98 -4.70
CA ARG A 100 20.13 -8.22 -5.94
C ARG A 100 18.79 -8.15 -6.63
N PHE A 101 18.24 -6.96 -6.64
CA PHE A 101 17.04 -6.56 -7.34
C PHE A 101 17.48 -5.96 -8.67
N GLY A 102 17.93 -6.81 -9.61
CA GLY A 102 18.55 -6.39 -10.87
C GLY A 102 19.80 -5.54 -10.65
N ALA A 103 19.82 -4.30 -11.12
CA ALA A 103 20.95 -3.37 -10.91
C ALA A 103 21.06 -2.85 -9.46
N LEU A 104 19.99 -2.94 -8.67
CA LEU A 104 19.99 -2.51 -7.27
C LEU A 104 20.42 -3.66 -6.36
N SER A 105 21.35 -3.41 -5.45
CA SER A 105 21.66 -4.32 -4.35
C SER A 105 21.10 -3.75 -3.05
N VAL A 106 20.30 -4.53 -2.34
CA VAL A 106 19.82 -4.19 -1.00
C VAL A 106 20.45 -5.19 -0.04
N GLN A 107 21.00 -4.69 1.06
CA GLN A 107 21.52 -5.51 2.14
C GLN A 107 20.43 -5.70 3.20
N PRO A 108 19.84 -6.89 3.31
CA PRO A 108 18.96 -7.20 4.43
C PRO A 108 19.78 -7.20 5.71
N GLY A 109 19.19 -6.71 6.80
CA GLY A 109 19.89 -6.61 8.08
C GLY A 109 18.94 -6.51 9.26
N PRO A 110 19.52 -6.57 10.48
CA PRO A 110 18.78 -6.23 11.68
C PRO A 110 18.36 -4.75 11.62
N GLY A 111 17.19 -4.43 12.14
CA GLY A 111 16.68 -3.06 12.20
C GLY A 111 15.45 -2.83 11.33
N ARG A 112 14.60 -1.92 11.83
CA ARG A 112 13.31 -1.61 11.18
C ARG A 112 13.50 -0.95 9.81
N GLU A 113 14.52 -0.10 9.68
CA GLU A 113 14.82 0.60 8.42
C GLU A 113 15.18 -0.39 7.31
N GLN A 114 16.13 -1.30 7.56
CA GLN A 114 16.57 -2.32 6.61
C GLN A 114 15.41 -3.24 6.22
N GLN A 115 14.57 -3.64 7.18
CA GLN A 115 13.38 -4.44 6.90
C GLN A 115 12.38 -3.72 5.98
N LEU A 116 12.19 -2.42 6.17
CA LEU A 116 11.31 -1.60 5.34
C LEU A 116 11.90 -1.35 3.94
N LEU A 117 13.23 -1.18 3.83
CA LEU A 117 13.93 -1.06 2.55
C LEU A 117 13.75 -2.33 1.69
N VAL A 118 13.90 -3.49 2.31
CA VAL A 118 13.64 -4.78 1.63
C VAL A 118 12.15 -4.91 1.26
N GLU A 119 11.22 -4.55 2.15
CA GLU A 119 9.78 -4.57 1.84
C GLU A 119 9.45 -3.68 0.63
N GLU A 120 10.02 -2.47 0.56
CA GLU A 120 9.84 -1.55 -0.57
C GLU A 120 10.43 -2.13 -1.86
N ALA A 121 11.65 -2.66 -1.82
CA ALA A 121 12.30 -3.27 -2.98
C ALA A 121 11.53 -4.50 -3.51
N LEU A 122 11.00 -5.33 -2.61
CA LEU A 122 10.12 -6.46 -2.96
C LEU A 122 8.83 -5.98 -3.62
N HIS A 123 8.19 -4.95 -3.06
CA HIS A 123 6.96 -4.40 -3.62
C HIS A 123 7.18 -3.84 -5.02
N ARG A 124 8.29 -3.12 -5.23
CA ARG A 124 8.67 -2.58 -6.54
C ARG A 124 8.85 -3.70 -7.56
N ARG A 125 9.63 -4.74 -7.24
CA ARG A 125 9.83 -5.88 -8.14
C ARG A 125 8.55 -6.67 -8.41
N TYR A 126 7.70 -6.83 -7.41
CA TYR A 126 6.38 -7.43 -7.58
C TYR A 126 5.54 -6.63 -8.57
N THR A 127 5.47 -5.31 -8.39
CA THR A 127 4.73 -4.40 -9.27
C THR A 127 5.26 -4.46 -10.71
N GLU A 128 6.58 -4.44 -10.90
CA GLU A 128 7.19 -4.57 -12.23
C GLU A 128 6.88 -5.92 -12.90
N ALA A 129 6.95 -7.02 -12.14
CA ALA A 129 6.60 -8.34 -12.66
C ALA A 129 5.13 -8.40 -13.09
N GLN A 130 4.26 -7.76 -12.32
CA GLN A 130 2.85 -7.65 -12.63
C GLN A 130 2.60 -6.79 -13.90
N CYS A 131 3.31 -5.67 -14.05
CA CYS A 131 3.22 -4.83 -15.24
C CYS A 131 3.71 -5.55 -16.50
N ARG A 132 4.81 -6.33 -16.40
CA ARG A 132 5.27 -7.20 -17.50
C ARG A 132 4.23 -8.25 -17.87
N ALA A 133 3.56 -8.85 -16.89
CA ALA A 133 2.49 -9.80 -17.14
C ALA A 133 1.28 -9.16 -17.85
N VAL A 134 0.93 -7.91 -17.49
CA VAL A 134 -0.07 -7.12 -18.23
C VAL A 134 0.40 -6.92 -19.67
N ALA A 135 1.62 -6.39 -19.86
CA ALA A 135 2.17 -6.03 -21.17
C ALA A 135 2.35 -7.22 -22.13
N ALA A 136 2.51 -8.44 -21.59
CA ALA A 136 2.56 -9.68 -22.38
C ALA A 136 1.23 -10.01 -23.08
N THR A 137 0.11 -9.40 -22.68
CA THR A 137 -1.17 -9.56 -23.38
C THR A 137 -1.21 -8.64 -24.61
N THR A 138 -1.62 -9.17 -25.77
CA THR A 138 -1.59 -8.44 -27.06
C THR A 138 -2.23 -7.06 -26.98
N SER A 139 -3.44 -7.00 -26.40
CA SER A 139 -4.21 -5.76 -26.20
C SER A 139 -3.75 -4.87 -25.03
N ALA A 140 -2.64 -5.20 -24.37
CA ALA A 140 -2.05 -4.38 -23.31
C ALA A 140 -0.55 -4.08 -23.52
N ARG A 141 -0.02 -4.34 -24.72
CA ARG A 141 1.38 -4.09 -25.06
C ARG A 141 1.79 -2.65 -24.77
N GLY A 142 3.00 -2.49 -24.21
CA GLY A 142 3.59 -1.21 -23.81
C GLY A 142 3.16 -0.72 -22.42
N ALA A 143 2.42 -1.53 -21.67
CA ALA A 143 2.11 -1.30 -20.25
C ALA A 143 3.21 -1.81 -19.29
N ASP A 144 4.44 -2.01 -19.76
CA ASP A 144 5.56 -2.54 -18.97
C ASP A 144 5.92 -1.65 -17.76
N GLY A 145 5.76 -0.33 -17.93
CA GLY A 145 5.89 0.67 -16.86
C GLY A 145 4.61 0.87 -16.03
N GLY A 146 3.58 0.05 -16.26
CA GLY A 146 2.27 0.14 -15.63
C GLY A 146 1.25 0.93 -16.43
N LEU A 147 0.08 1.11 -15.81
CA LEU A 147 -1.06 1.81 -16.38
C LEU A 147 -1.42 3.04 -15.54
N ASP A 148 -1.70 4.14 -16.22
CA ASP A 148 -2.26 5.34 -15.62
C ASP A 148 -3.78 5.22 -15.52
N TRP A 149 -4.24 4.98 -14.29
CA TRP A 149 -5.65 4.81 -13.96
C TRP A 149 -6.40 6.12 -13.71
N THR A 150 -5.77 7.29 -13.88
CA THR A 150 -6.35 8.59 -13.52
C THR A 150 -7.68 8.84 -14.25
N VAL A 151 -7.69 8.69 -15.57
CA VAL A 151 -8.89 8.87 -16.40
C VAL A 151 -9.96 7.83 -16.09
N ALA A 152 -9.57 6.56 -15.98
CA ALA A 152 -10.48 5.46 -15.68
C ALA A 152 -11.19 5.66 -14.32
N ARG A 153 -10.46 6.06 -13.28
CA ARG A 153 -11.02 6.37 -11.96
C ARG A 153 -11.96 7.58 -12.01
N ARG A 154 -11.61 8.65 -12.73
CA ARG A 154 -12.50 9.81 -12.95
C ARG A 154 -13.80 9.37 -13.62
N LEU A 155 -13.74 8.49 -14.64
CA LEU A 155 -14.92 7.95 -15.32
C LEU A 155 -15.78 7.07 -14.41
N LEU A 156 -15.19 6.17 -13.62
CA LEU A 156 -15.94 5.37 -12.63
C LEU A 156 -16.67 6.26 -11.62
N LYS A 157 -15.99 7.30 -11.11
CA LYS A 157 -16.60 8.26 -10.19
C LYS A 157 -17.75 9.03 -10.85
N LYS A 158 -17.55 9.50 -12.09
CA LYS A 158 -18.59 10.18 -12.90
C LYS A 158 -19.81 9.28 -13.13
N HIS A 159 -19.60 7.98 -13.29
CA HIS A 159 -20.64 7.01 -13.61
C HIS A 159 -21.06 6.13 -12.44
N HIS A 160 -20.76 6.51 -11.19
CA HIS A 160 -21.07 5.69 -10.01
C HIS A 160 -22.57 5.32 -9.89
N GLY A 161 -23.48 6.17 -10.39
CA GLY A 161 -24.92 5.90 -10.47
C GLY A 161 -25.37 5.02 -11.65
N ARG A 162 -24.45 4.56 -12.51
CA ARG A 162 -24.73 3.77 -13.71
C ARG A 162 -23.95 2.43 -13.67
N PRO A 163 -24.37 1.47 -12.83
CA PRO A 163 -23.60 0.25 -12.54
C PRO A 163 -23.33 -0.61 -13.78
N ARG A 164 -24.25 -0.65 -14.76
CA ARG A 164 -24.06 -1.39 -16.00
C ARG A 164 -22.98 -0.78 -16.90
N LEU A 165 -22.87 0.55 -16.93
CA LEU A 165 -21.83 1.25 -17.68
C LEU A 165 -20.46 1.05 -17.02
N CYS A 166 -20.40 1.13 -15.69
CA CYS A 166 -19.18 0.80 -14.93
C CYS A 166 -18.77 -0.68 -15.13
N GLY A 167 -19.74 -1.59 -15.20
CA GLY A 167 -19.52 -2.98 -15.57
C GLY A 167 -18.92 -3.11 -16.96
N GLY A 168 -19.51 -2.43 -17.95
CA GLY A 168 -19.00 -2.34 -19.32
C GLY A 168 -17.55 -1.87 -19.40
N LEU A 169 -17.24 -0.74 -18.76
CA LEU A 169 -15.88 -0.20 -18.69
C LEU A 169 -14.88 -1.21 -18.11
N ARG A 170 -15.22 -1.84 -16.98
CA ARG A 170 -14.36 -2.86 -16.35
C ARG A 170 -14.17 -4.08 -17.26
N SER A 171 -15.22 -4.51 -17.97
CA SER A 171 -15.12 -5.60 -18.94
C SER A 171 -14.20 -5.25 -20.11
N VAL A 172 -14.22 -4.01 -20.61
CA VAL A 172 -13.28 -3.55 -21.63
C VAL A 172 -11.85 -3.61 -21.10
N TRP A 173 -11.59 -3.00 -19.95
CA TRP A 173 -10.23 -2.94 -19.39
C TRP A 173 -9.66 -4.30 -19.07
N GLN A 174 -10.48 -5.22 -18.55
CA GLN A 174 -10.04 -6.57 -18.25
C GLN A 174 -9.91 -7.44 -19.51
N GLY A 175 -10.50 -7.03 -20.64
CA GLY A 175 -10.64 -7.91 -21.80
C GLY A 175 -11.58 -9.07 -21.50
N GLY A 176 -12.67 -8.80 -20.77
CA GLY A 176 -13.70 -9.78 -20.40
C GLY A 176 -14.68 -10.13 -21.54
N PHE A 177 -14.42 -9.64 -22.76
CA PHE A 177 -15.03 -10.13 -23.98
C PHE A 177 -14.25 -11.37 -24.45
N TYR A 178 -14.89 -12.28 -25.18
CA TYR A 178 -14.34 -13.60 -25.49
C TYR A 178 -12.84 -13.63 -25.78
N THR A 179 -12.10 -14.36 -24.96
CA THR A 179 -10.77 -14.89 -25.32
C THR A 179 -10.75 -16.38 -24.99
N SER A 180 -11.56 -17.16 -25.70
CA SER A 180 -11.49 -18.62 -25.56
C SER A 180 -10.25 -19.13 -26.28
N ASP A 181 -9.18 -19.27 -25.53
CA ASP A 181 -8.06 -20.10 -25.94
C ASP A 181 -8.53 -21.48 -26.43
N LYS A 182 -7.97 -21.90 -27.58
CA LYS A 182 -8.19 -23.11 -28.40
C LYS A 182 -9.19 -22.99 -29.57
N SER A 183 -8.63 -22.59 -30.72
CA SER A 183 -9.24 -22.37 -32.05
C SER A 183 -9.93 -21.01 -32.22
N LYS A 184 -9.31 -20.16 -33.05
CA LYS A 184 -9.73 -18.81 -33.46
C LYS A 184 -11.24 -18.80 -33.72
N GLN A 185 -12.04 -18.38 -32.74
CA GLN A 185 -13.46 -18.16 -33.00
C GLN A 185 -13.54 -16.94 -33.90
N LEU A 186 -14.05 -17.19 -35.10
CA LEU A 186 -14.29 -16.13 -36.06
C LEU A 186 -15.62 -15.46 -35.71
N CYS A 187 -15.66 -14.15 -35.85
CA CYS A 187 -16.88 -13.36 -35.74
C CYS A 187 -17.95 -13.94 -36.67
N PRO A 188 -19.16 -14.27 -36.18
CA PRO A 188 -20.19 -14.89 -37.00
C PRO A 188 -20.56 -14.06 -38.23
N GLU A 189 -20.43 -12.73 -38.11
CA GLU A 189 -20.82 -11.74 -39.11
C GLU A 189 -19.77 -11.53 -40.19
N CYS A 190 -18.50 -11.30 -39.83
CA CYS A 190 -17.46 -10.93 -40.79
C CYS A 190 -16.37 -11.98 -40.96
N LYS A 191 -16.41 -13.07 -40.18
CA LYS A 191 -15.44 -14.17 -40.19
C LYS A 191 -13.99 -13.78 -39.83
N GLU A 192 -13.77 -12.63 -39.20
CA GLU A 192 -12.48 -12.21 -38.65
C GLU A 192 -12.27 -12.78 -37.24
N GLU A 193 -11.04 -12.80 -36.72
CA GLU A 193 -10.76 -13.24 -35.34
C GLU A 193 -11.54 -12.38 -34.33
N ALA A 194 -12.35 -13.02 -33.48
CA ALA A 194 -13.22 -12.33 -32.52
C ALA A 194 -12.46 -11.87 -31.27
N ASP A 195 -11.39 -11.10 -31.46
CA ASP A 195 -10.65 -10.47 -30.38
C ASP A 195 -11.35 -9.19 -29.86
N LEU A 196 -10.84 -8.63 -28.76
CA LEU A 196 -11.41 -7.44 -28.13
C LEU A 196 -11.46 -6.23 -29.10
N PRO A 197 -10.37 -5.88 -29.82
CA PRO A 197 -10.39 -4.82 -30.83
C PRO A 197 -11.44 -5.08 -31.91
N HIS A 198 -11.53 -6.30 -32.44
CA HIS A 198 -12.51 -6.64 -33.44
C HIS A 198 -13.93 -6.40 -32.94
N ILE A 199 -14.31 -6.99 -31.80
CA ILE A 199 -15.66 -6.90 -31.24
C ILE A 199 -16.05 -5.45 -30.94
N LEU A 200 -15.16 -4.65 -30.37
CA LEU A 200 -15.50 -3.31 -29.90
C LEU A 200 -15.24 -2.20 -30.92
N ILE A 201 -14.38 -2.42 -31.92
CA ILE A 201 -13.88 -1.35 -32.78
C ILE A 201 -14.20 -1.65 -34.25
N HIS A 202 -13.74 -2.80 -34.75
CA HIS A 202 -13.68 -3.08 -36.20
C HIS A 202 -14.86 -3.88 -36.77
N CYS A 203 -15.67 -4.52 -35.92
CA CYS A 203 -16.74 -5.40 -36.38
C CYS A 203 -17.75 -4.66 -37.28
N LYS A 204 -17.98 -5.20 -38.49
CA LYS A 204 -18.95 -4.68 -39.46
C LYS A 204 -20.40 -4.65 -38.93
N TRP A 205 -20.69 -5.38 -37.86
CA TRP A 205 -21.98 -5.33 -37.18
C TRP A 205 -22.34 -3.92 -36.71
N TRP A 206 -21.36 -3.14 -36.24
CA TRP A 206 -21.60 -1.77 -35.76
C TRP A 206 -22.18 -0.83 -36.83
N ALA A 207 -21.87 -1.04 -38.10
CA ALA A 207 -22.39 -0.22 -39.20
C ALA A 207 -23.90 -0.45 -39.46
N ARG A 208 -24.46 -1.58 -39.00
CA ARG A 208 -25.89 -1.92 -39.15
C ARG A 208 -26.75 -1.43 -37.98
N GLN A 209 -26.12 -0.98 -36.90
CA GLN A 209 -26.80 -0.62 -35.66
C GLN A 209 -27.08 0.88 -35.64
N VAL A 210 -28.36 1.26 -35.76
CA VAL A 210 -28.81 2.66 -35.87
C VAL A 210 -28.41 3.50 -34.64
N ASP A 211 -28.41 2.90 -33.45
CA ASP A 211 -28.07 3.57 -32.18
C ASP A 211 -26.65 3.21 -31.65
N ALA A 212 -25.79 2.69 -32.52
CA ALA A 212 -24.44 2.31 -32.12
C ALA A 212 -23.64 3.52 -31.62
N PRO A 213 -22.96 3.42 -30.46
CA PRO A 213 -22.02 4.45 -30.04
C PRO A 213 -20.89 4.59 -31.08
N ALA A 214 -20.74 5.79 -31.64
CA ALA A 214 -19.63 6.11 -32.55
C ALA A 214 -18.29 6.09 -31.81
N LEU A 215 -17.23 5.70 -32.53
CA LEU A 215 -15.86 5.88 -32.05
C LEU A 215 -15.44 7.34 -32.27
N PRO A 216 -14.70 7.93 -31.33
CA PRO A 216 -14.29 9.32 -31.45
C PRO A 216 -13.12 9.44 -32.43
N THR A 217 -13.07 10.53 -33.20
CA THR A 217 -11.97 10.84 -34.13
C THR A 217 -10.73 11.38 -33.42
N CYS A 218 -10.83 11.75 -32.13
CA CYS A 218 -9.71 12.31 -31.35
C CYS A 218 -8.48 11.39 -31.31
N GLY A 219 -8.68 10.08 -31.49
CA GLY A 219 -7.59 9.11 -31.58
C GLY A 219 -6.64 9.37 -32.74
N GLU A 220 -7.09 10.04 -33.81
CA GLU A 220 -6.26 10.39 -34.98
C GLU A 220 -5.21 11.46 -34.64
N SER A 221 -5.60 12.48 -33.86
CA SER A 221 -4.71 13.58 -33.47
C SER A 221 -3.53 13.16 -32.61
N ILE A 222 -3.68 12.05 -31.86
CA ILE A 222 -2.62 11.48 -31.02
C ILE A 222 -2.10 10.15 -31.57
N ARG A 223 -2.54 9.73 -32.76
CA ARG A 223 -2.27 8.40 -33.31
C ARG A 223 -0.78 8.14 -33.46
N ALA A 224 -0.04 9.11 -33.97
CA ALA A 224 1.40 9.00 -34.10
C ALA A 224 2.06 8.72 -32.73
N GLU A 225 1.66 9.45 -31.70
CA GLU A 225 2.21 9.36 -30.34
C GLU A 225 1.86 8.05 -29.62
N VAL A 226 0.65 7.52 -29.85
CA VAL A 226 0.16 6.32 -29.14
C VAL A 226 0.12 5.05 -30.00
N SER A 227 0.55 5.12 -31.26
CA SER A 227 0.54 4.01 -32.23
C SER A 227 1.26 2.76 -31.73
N GLN A 228 2.34 2.94 -30.98
CA GLN A 228 3.13 1.85 -30.38
C GLN A 228 2.48 1.21 -29.14
N PHE A 229 1.35 1.76 -28.67
CA PHE A 229 0.64 1.32 -27.46
C PHE A 229 -0.77 0.81 -27.80
N PRO A 230 -0.91 -0.43 -28.29
CA PRO A 230 -2.21 -1.05 -28.60
C PRO A 230 -3.20 -0.94 -27.44
N CYS A 231 -2.73 -0.97 -26.19
CA CYS A 231 -3.57 -0.86 -25.00
C CYS A 231 -4.43 0.41 -24.93
N PHE A 232 -3.95 1.50 -25.54
CA PHE A 232 -4.70 2.74 -25.63
C PHE A 232 -5.90 2.58 -26.55
N PHE A 233 -5.72 2.04 -27.74
CA PHE A 233 -6.84 1.86 -28.69
C PHE A 233 -7.71 0.65 -28.34
N ASP A 234 -7.14 -0.43 -27.86
CA ASP A 234 -7.87 -1.68 -27.64
C ASP A 234 -8.70 -1.63 -26.36
N ARG A 235 -8.20 -0.93 -25.34
CA ARG A 235 -8.81 -0.89 -24.00
C ARG A 235 -9.12 0.53 -23.51
N GLY A 236 -8.64 1.57 -24.19
CA GLY A 236 -8.69 2.95 -23.67
C GLY A 236 -7.72 3.21 -22.53
N LEU A 237 -6.81 2.28 -22.23
CA LEU A 237 -5.92 2.37 -21.07
C LEU A 237 -4.65 3.13 -21.45
N VAL A 238 -4.23 4.05 -20.61
CA VAL A 238 -3.05 4.88 -20.86
C VAL A 238 -1.84 4.21 -20.21
N PRO A 239 -0.80 3.82 -20.98
CA PRO A 239 0.46 3.41 -20.39
C PRO A 239 1.06 4.53 -19.52
N SER A 240 1.58 4.18 -18.34
CA SER A 240 2.25 5.17 -17.48
C SER A 240 3.41 5.86 -18.19
N ALA A 241 4.11 5.17 -19.10
CA ALA A 241 5.22 5.74 -19.86
C ALA A 241 4.84 6.98 -20.71
N LEU A 242 3.56 7.15 -21.07
CA LEU A 242 3.09 8.31 -21.82
C LEU A 242 2.84 9.54 -20.94
N THR A 243 2.56 9.34 -19.65
CA THR A 243 2.14 10.39 -18.71
C THR A 243 3.12 10.62 -17.57
N SER A 244 4.10 9.74 -17.38
CA SER A 244 5.20 9.94 -16.45
C SER A 244 5.94 11.24 -16.80
N HIS A 245 6.13 12.09 -15.79
CA HIS A 245 6.92 13.31 -15.96
C HIS A 245 8.32 12.94 -16.46
N PRO A 246 8.90 13.67 -17.43
CA PRO A 246 10.29 13.46 -17.81
C PRO A 246 11.19 13.67 -16.59
N MET A 247 12.27 12.90 -16.49
CA MET A 247 13.29 13.19 -15.49
C MET A 247 13.82 14.61 -15.76
N PRO A 248 13.84 15.48 -14.74
CA PRO A 248 14.34 16.83 -14.94
C PRO A 248 15.85 16.78 -15.24
N PRO A 249 16.42 17.78 -15.94
CA PRO A 249 17.81 17.76 -16.40
C PRO A 249 18.81 17.47 -15.28
N GLU A 250 19.89 16.75 -15.59
CA GLU A 250 20.98 16.52 -14.63
C GLU A 250 21.49 17.87 -14.08
N GLY A 251 21.48 18.01 -12.75
CA GLY A 251 21.82 19.26 -12.04
C GLY A 251 20.61 20.05 -11.49
N SER A 252 19.42 19.90 -12.06
CA SER A 252 18.21 20.60 -11.57
C SER A 252 17.71 20.05 -10.22
N MET A 253 17.88 18.74 -9.99
CA MET A 253 17.54 18.06 -8.73
C MET A 253 18.60 18.21 -7.63
N GLY A 254 19.72 18.87 -7.92
CA GLY A 254 20.80 19.06 -6.96
C GLY A 254 20.34 19.87 -5.73
N ILE A 255 20.89 19.53 -4.57
CA ILE A 255 20.75 20.34 -3.36
C ILE A 255 21.45 21.68 -3.61
N ARG A 256 20.72 22.79 -3.41
CA ARG A 256 21.27 24.14 -3.44
C ARG A 256 21.35 24.67 -2.01
N ALA A 257 22.55 24.98 -1.56
CA ALA A 257 22.83 25.58 -0.27
C ALA A 257 23.41 26.98 -0.47
N THR A 258 23.00 27.93 0.38
CA THR A 258 23.55 29.29 0.41
C THR A 258 23.76 29.76 1.84
N GLY A 259 24.68 30.72 2.02
CA GLY A 259 24.95 31.34 3.32
C GLY A 259 25.43 30.33 4.35
N VAL A 260 24.79 30.31 5.53
CA VAL A 260 25.19 29.42 6.65
C VAL A 260 25.17 27.94 6.29
N PHE A 261 24.34 27.49 5.33
CA PHE A 261 24.31 26.09 4.92
C PHE A 261 25.52 25.67 4.06
N CYS A 262 26.36 26.60 3.60
CA CYS A 262 27.62 26.28 2.92
C CYS A 262 28.72 25.80 3.88
N SER A 263 28.53 25.94 5.19
CA SER A 263 29.51 25.56 6.21
C SER A 263 28.82 24.97 7.45
N PRO A 264 28.24 23.76 7.35
CA PRO A 264 27.64 23.08 8.50
C PRO A 264 28.69 22.72 9.57
N PRO A 265 28.29 22.54 10.85
CA PRO A 265 26.92 22.57 11.35
C PRO A 265 26.37 23.99 11.57
N VAL A 266 25.08 24.16 11.35
CA VAL A 266 24.35 25.41 11.61
C VAL A 266 23.71 25.34 13.01
N ALA A 267 23.86 26.41 13.80
CA ALA A 267 23.34 26.48 15.18
C ALA A 267 22.86 27.90 15.52
N GLY A 268 22.00 28.01 16.56
CA GLY A 268 21.57 29.29 17.13
C GLY A 268 20.64 30.15 16.25
N LEU A 269 20.01 29.57 15.24
CA LEU A 269 19.13 30.28 14.29
C LEU A 269 17.69 29.80 14.37
N TRP A 270 16.80 30.60 13.79
CA TRP A 270 15.39 30.25 13.57
C TRP A 270 15.23 29.64 12.19
N PHE A 271 14.46 28.56 12.10
CA PHE A 271 14.28 27.84 10.84
C PHE A 271 12.84 27.87 10.36
N GLY A 272 12.64 27.90 9.05
CA GLY A 272 11.36 27.68 8.38
C GLY A 272 11.49 26.63 7.29
N THR A 273 10.51 25.74 7.17
CA THR A 273 10.49 24.69 6.13
C THR A 273 9.16 24.65 5.41
N ASP A 274 9.20 24.30 4.13
CA ASP A 274 8.02 24.14 3.28
C ASP A 274 8.34 23.20 2.11
N ALA A 275 7.32 22.67 1.46
CA ALA A 275 7.41 21.99 0.17
C ALA A 275 6.25 22.32 -0.76
N SER A 276 6.56 22.49 -2.05
CA SER A 276 5.60 22.83 -3.07
C SER A 276 5.68 21.89 -4.27
N GLY A 277 4.52 21.61 -4.85
CA GLY A 277 4.41 20.89 -6.13
C GLY A 277 4.31 21.81 -7.35
N GLY A 278 4.43 23.13 -7.15
CA GLY A 278 4.25 24.15 -8.20
C GLY A 278 2.79 24.33 -8.65
N GLN A 279 2.60 25.08 -9.73
CA GLN A 279 1.25 25.43 -10.24
C GLN A 279 0.46 24.22 -10.76
N ALA A 280 1.14 23.16 -11.21
CA ALA A 280 0.51 21.94 -11.71
C ALA A 280 0.31 20.85 -10.64
N SER A 281 0.53 21.17 -9.35
CA SER A 281 0.50 20.22 -8.23
C SER A 281 -0.82 19.45 -8.03
N SER A 282 -1.93 19.95 -8.59
CA SER A 282 -3.24 19.28 -8.55
C SER A 282 -3.25 17.91 -9.26
N ASP A 283 -2.34 17.69 -10.21
CA ASP A 283 -2.17 16.42 -10.89
C ASP A 283 -0.80 15.80 -10.54
N PRO A 284 -0.76 14.67 -9.81
CA PRO A 284 0.50 14.04 -9.40
C PRO A 284 1.43 13.67 -10.55
N ARG A 285 0.92 13.54 -11.78
CA ARG A 285 1.71 13.22 -12.99
C ARG A 285 2.46 14.42 -13.55
N CYS A 286 2.05 15.62 -13.13
CA CYS A 286 2.63 16.90 -13.50
C CYS A 286 3.34 17.58 -12.32
N CYS A 287 3.30 16.97 -11.14
CA CYS A 287 3.79 17.54 -9.90
C CYS A 287 5.29 17.23 -9.73
N MET A 288 6.10 18.29 -9.64
CA MET A 288 7.49 18.20 -9.22
C MET A 288 7.59 18.78 -7.81
N VAL A 289 7.89 17.93 -6.83
CA VAL A 289 7.91 18.35 -5.43
C VAL A 289 9.27 18.94 -5.10
N ALA A 290 9.33 20.25 -4.90
CA ALA A 290 10.47 20.92 -4.32
C ALA A 290 10.29 21.13 -2.82
N TRP A 291 11.40 21.15 -2.08
CA TRP A 291 11.43 21.42 -0.65
C TRP A 291 12.44 22.53 -0.37
N ALA A 292 12.21 23.26 0.72
CA ALA A 292 13.06 24.36 1.14
C ALA A 292 13.20 24.43 2.67
N VAL A 293 14.35 24.94 3.09
CA VAL A 293 14.68 25.31 4.47
C VAL A 293 15.28 26.70 4.43
N ILE A 294 14.80 27.59 5.30
CA ILE A 294 15.32 28.93 5.51
C ILE A 294 15.90 29.00 6.91
N ALA A 295 17.11 29.55 7.04
CA ALA A 295 17.73 29.87 8.32
C ALA A 295 17.86 31.38 8.46
N GLY A 296 17.53 31.93 9.63
CA GLY A 296 17.62 33.36 9.86
C GLY A 296 17.61 33.79 11.32
N ASP A 297 17.89 35.08 11.52
CA ASP A 297 17.78 35.75 12.81
C ASP A 297 16.44 36.48 12.90
N TRP A 298 15.86 36.49 14.11
CA TRP A 298 14.67 37.27 14.42
C TRP A 298 15.03 38.49 15.27
N CYS A 299 14.75 39.68 14.77
CA CYS A 299 14.85 40.92 15.53
C CYS A 299 13.48 41.29 16.10
N ALA A 300 13.28 41.07 17.40
CA ALA A 300 11.99 41.33 18.05
C ALA A 300 11.61 42.82 18.07
N GLU A 301 12.59 43.72 18.13
CA GLU A 301 12.37 45.17 18.17
C GLU A 301 11.82 45.72 16.85
N THR A 302 12.28 45.17 15.72
CA THR A 302 11.89 45.61 14.38
C THR A 302 10.84 44.71 13.73
N GLU A 303 10.50 43.59 14.39
CA GLU A 303 9.67 42.51 13.83
C GLU A 303 10.18 42.01 12.46
N GLN A 304 11.51 41.99 12.25
CA GLN A 304 12.13 41.57 11.00
C GLN A 304 12.84 40.22 11.11
N PHE A 305 12.67 39.40 10.08
CA PHE A 305 13.36 38.14 9.89
C PHE A 305 14.49 38.29 8.86
N HIS A 306 15.74 38.18 9.31
CA HIS A 306 16.92 38.32 8.45
C HIS A 306 17.43 36.95 8.01
N VAL A 307 17.29 36.66 6.71
CA VAL A 307 17.75 35.38 6.14
C VAL A 307 19.28 35.33 6.16
N ARG A 308 19.83 34.26 6.76
CA ARG A 308 21.28 33.97 6.84
C ARG A 308 21.71 32.86 5.90
N GLY A 309 20.78 32.02 5.45
CA GLY A 309 21.05 30.99 4.46
C GLY A 309 19.79 30.27 4.03
N THR A 310 19.89 29.58 2.89
CA THR A 310 18.81 28.76 2.36
C THR A 310 19.34 27.40 1.94
N LEU A 311 18.48 26.38 2.05
CA LEU A 311 18.73 25.03 1.56
C LEU A 311 17.50 24.60 0.78
N SER A 312 17.66 24.08 -0.43
CA SER A 312 16.53 23.60 -1.23
C SER A 312 16.91 22.44 -2.13
N GLY A 313 15.92 21.63 -2.49
CA GLY A 313 16.09 20.54 -3.43
C GLY A 313 14.78 20.16 -4.11
N VAL A 314 14.87 19.24 -5.08
CA VAL A 314 13.71 18.72 -5.80
C VAL A 314 13.70 17.22 -5.67
N LEU A 315 12.56 16.67 -5.27
CA LEU A 315 12.31 15.23 -5.24
C LEU A 315 11.95 14.76 -6.64
N GLY A 316 12.33 13.52 -6.95
CA GLY A 316 11.98 12.90 -8.22
C GLY A 316 10.47 12.65 -8.36
N ASN A 317 10.11 11.96 -9.44
CA ASN A 317 8.71 11.63 -9.72
C ASN A 317 8.09 10.73 -8.64
N GLY A 318 6.80 10.92 -8.38
CA GLY A 318 6.01 10.06 -7.51
C GLY A 318 6.06 10.41 -6.02
N PHE A 319 6.78 11.47 -5.64
CA PHE A 319 6.73 12.02 -4.28
C PHE A 319 5.51 12.92 -4.11
N SER A 320 4.93 12.90 -2.92
CA SER A 320 3.86 13.81 -2.51
C SER A 320 4.44 15.04 -1.82
N ILE A 321 3.69 16.14 -1.82
CA ILE A 321 4.05 17.36 -1.08
C ILE A 321 4.37 17.04 0.38
N ALA A 322 3.53 16.23 1.05
CA ALA A 322 3.77 15.79 2.43
C ALA A 322 5.10 15.04 2.63
N GLN A 323 5.62 14.34 1.62
CA GLN A 323 6.95 13.73 1.67
C GLN A 323 8.06 14.77 1.43
N GLY A 324 7.80 15.80 0.61
CA GLY A 324 8.66 16.98 0.49
C GLY A 324 8.82 17.71 1.81
N GLU A 325 7.72 17.97 2.52
CA GLU A 325 7.70 18.58 3.85
C GLU A 325 8.54 17.81 4.86
N ALA A 326 8.32 16.49 4.91
CA ALA A 326 9.09 15.60 5.76
C ALA A 326 10.58 15.58 5.36
N CYS A 327 10.88 15.65 4.05
CA CYS A 327 12.24 15.73 3.55
C CYS A 327 12.93 17.04 3.94
N ALA A 328 12.23 18.18 3.91
CA ALA A 328 12.76 19.46 4.34
C ALA A 328 13.23 19.41 5.81
N LEU A 329 12.38 18.87 6.69
CA LEU A 329 12.70 18.69 8.11
C LEU A 329 13.87 17.72 8.33
N ALA A 330 13.89 16.60 7.62
CA ALA A 330 15.00 15.65 7.72
C ALA A 330 16.32 16.25 7.20
N LYS A 331 16.27 17.00 6.09
CA LYS A 331 17.43 17.69 5.52
C LYS A 331 17.95 18.79 6.43
N LEU A 332 17.09 19.51 7.13
CA LEU A 332 17.51 20.44 8.17
C LEU A 332 18.37 19.74 9.23
N LEU A 333 17.98 18.54 9.69
CA LEU A 333 18.72 17.78 10.69
C LEU A 333 20.11 17.33 10.21
N GLU A 334 20.29 17.05 8.92
CA GLU A 334 21.60 16.72 8.36
C GLU A 334 22.60 17.88 8.48
N TYR A 335 22.11 19.12 8.58
CA TYR A 335 22.92 20.34 8.63
C TYR A 335 23.02 20.97 10.02
N THR A 336 22.39 20.37 11.04
CA THR A 336 22.42 20.87 12.42
C THR A 336 22.89 19.79 13.40
N GLN A 337 23.44 20.21 14.54
CA GLN A 337 23.90 19.31 15.61
C GLN A 337 23.05 19.39 16.88
N ASP A 338 22.55 20.58 17.21
CA ASP A 338 21.80 20.84 18.43
C ASP A 338 20.28 20.71 18.24
N GLU A 339 19.53 21.05 19.30
CA GLU A 339 18.08 21.22 19.22
C GLU A 339 17.73 22.32 18.21
N VAL A 340 16.73 22.04 17.38
CA VAL A 340 16.34 22.88 16.25
C VAL A 340 14.91 23.37 16.47
N LEU A 341 14.74 24.69 16.54
CA LEU A 341 13.44 25.32 16.53
C LEU A 341 13.04 25.68 15.10
N VAL A 342 11.99 25.03 14.59
CA VAL A 342 11.58 25.14 13.19
C VAL A 342 10.08 25.41 13.04
N ALA A 343 9.74 26.37 12.19
CA ALA A 343 8.39 26.64 11.72
C ALA A 343 8.07 25.77 10.50
N ALA A 344 6.92 25.10 10.52
CA ALA A 344 6.43 24.30 9.39
C ALA A 344 4.91 24.32 9.34
N ASP A 345 4.34 24.33 8.15
CA ASP A 345 2.88 24.38 7.98
C ASP A 345 2.21 23.00 7.81
N SER A 346 3.02 21.98 7.53
CA SER A 346 2.55 20.61 7.32
C SER A 346 2.36 19.84 8.62
N LYS A 347 1.10 19.81 9.10
CA LYS A 347 0.70 18.92 10.21
C LYS A 347 1.06 17.45 9.96
N ALA A 348 1.05 17.02 8.70
CA ALA A 348 1.38 15.64 8.35
C ALA A 348 2.86 15.35 8.66
N ALA A 349 3.78 16.21 8.25
CA ALA A 349 5.22 16.06 8.51
C ALA A 349 5.55 16.20 10.01
N ILE A 350 4.95 17.19 10.70
CA ILE A 350 5.10 17.36 12.15
C ILE A 350 4.60 16.13 12.92
N ARG A 351 3.50 15.52 12.46
CA ARG A 351 2.99 14.30 13.10
C ARG A 351 3.92 13.10 12.85
N GLN A 352 4.53 13.01 11.67
CA GLN A 352 5.46 11.93 11.35
C GLN A 352 6.73 11.98 12.22
N SER A 353 7.28 13.17 12.47
CA SER A 353 8.44 13.32 13.37
C SER A 353 8.14 12.84 14.80
N LYS A 354 6.86 12.89 15.21
CA LYS A 354 6.38 12.44 16.53
C LYS A 354 5.97 10.96 16.59
N PHE A 355 6.07 10.21 15.49
CA PHE A 355 5.78 8.76 15.54
C PHE A 355 6.83 8.02 16.38
N ALA A 356 6.37 7.00 17.12
CA ALA A 356 7.24 6.17 17.94
C ALA A 356 8.20 5.31 17.11
N GLU A 357 7.70 4.76 15.98
CA GLU A 357 8.42 3.81 15.15
C GLU A 357 8.45 4.24 13.68
N LEU A 358 9.55 3.87 13.01
CA LEU A 358 9.70 4.11 11.58
C LEU A 358 8.68 3.26 10.82
N SER A 359 7.92 3.94 9.96
CA SER A 359 6.94 3.32 9.08
C SER A 359 7.39 3.41 7.63
N ARG A 360 6.85 2.53 6.78
CA ARG A 360 7.12 2.54 5.33
C ARG A 360 6.86 3.91 4.69
N SER A 361 5.79 4.58 5.08
CA SER A 361 5.45 5.92 4.56
C SER A 361 6.45 7.01 4.93
N CYS A 362 7.25 6.79 5.98
CA CYS A 362 8.27 7.74 6.44
C CYS A 362 9.67 7.38 5.94
N LEU A 363 9.88 6.17 5.42
CA LEU A 363 11.19 5.64 5.08
C LEU A 363 12.00 6.56 4.15
N HIS A 364 11.38 7.02 3.06
CA HIS A 364 12.06 7.84 2.07
C HIS A 364 12.41 9.25 2.55
N SER A 365 11.64 9.81 3.49
CA SER A 365 11.87 11.17 4.00
C SER A 365 12.74 11.18 5.24
N TRP A 366 12.56 10.20 6.15
CA TRP A 366 13.18 10.21 7.47
C TRP A 366 14.17 9.06 7.72
N GLY A 367 14.31 8.07 6.83
CA GLY A 367 15.05 6.83 7.13
C GLY A 367 16.41 7.08 7.79
N ALA A 368 17.26 7.86 7.12
CA ALA A 368 18.61 8.17 7.59
C ALA A 368 18.67 9.15 8.78
N GLN A 369 17.59 9.88 9.07
CA GLN A 369 17.51 10.91 10.12
C GLN A 369 16.45 10.56 11.17
N TRP A 370 16.14 9.26 11.29
CA TRP A 370 14.99 8.83 12.08
C TRP A 370 15.25 9.13 13.55
N GLU A 371 16.41 8.79 14.10
CA GLU A 371 16.67 8.99 15.53
C GLU A 371 16.88 10.48 15.88
N GLU A 372 17.46 11.24 14.97
CA GLU A 372 17.77 12.67 15.09
C GLU A 372 16.51 13.53 15.12
N ARG A 373 15.36 13.00 14.66
CA ARG A 373 14.06 13.70 14.66
C ARG A 373 13.66 14.24 16.03
N ARG A 374 14.18 13.65 17.13
CA ARG A 374 13.92 14.07 18.50
C ARG A 374 14.50 15.45 18.84
N ARG A 375 15.46 15.94 18.05
CA ARG A 375 16.02 17.29 18.18
C ARG A 375 15.10 18.37 17.59
N LEU A 376 14.03 18.01 16.90
CA LEU A 376 13.12 18.97 16.30
C LEU A 376 12.07 19.46 17.30
N THR A 377 12.15 20.75 17.61
CA THR A 377 11.05 21.50 18.23
C THR A 377 10.29 22.22 17.13
N THR A 378 9.07 21.77 16.86
CA THR A 378 8.24 22.21 15.72
C THR A 378 7.18 23.20 16.15
N VAL A 379 7.14 24.36 15.51
CA VAL A 379 6.07 25.35 15.61
C VAL A 379 5.19 25.23 14.37
N TRP A 380 3.95 24.81 14.57
CA TRP A 380 2.99 24.70 13.48
C TRP A 380 2.46 26.09 13.08
N THR A 381 2.57 26.42 11.80
CA THR A 381 1.97 27.62 11.20
C THR A 381 0.87 27.19 10.23
N ARG A 382 -0.13 28.04 9.99
CA ARG A 382 -1.11 27.77 8.93
C ARG A 382 -0.64 28.42 7.63
N SER A 383 -0.62 27.64 6.55
CA SER A 383 -0.24 28.11 5.22
C SER A 383 -1.17 29.21 4.69
N HIS A 384 -0.65 30.03 3.77
CA HIS A 384 -1.36 31.08 3.01
C HIS A 384 -2.22 32.06 3.85
N ARG A 385 -1.78 32.38 5.07
CA ARG A 385 -2.41 33.40 5.92
C ARG A 385 -1.83 34.79 5.67
N SER A 386 -2.69 35.82 5.70
CA SER A 386 -2.21 37.20 5.83
C SER A 386 -1.56 37.41 7.20
N LEU A 387 -0.73 38.45 7.30
CA LEU A 387 -0.04 38.81 8.54
C LEU A 387 -1.02 39.04 9.70
N GLU A 388 -2.11 39.77 9.44
CA GLU A 388 -3.13 40.10 10.45
C GLU A 388 -3.86 38.84 10.93
N GLN A 389 -4.20 37.93 10.01
CA GLN A 389 -4.83 36.66 10.36
C GLN A 389 -3.90 35.78 11.20
N PHE A 390 -2.61 35.77 10.87
CA PHE A 390 -1.62 35.02 11.63
C PHE A 390 -1.45 35.57 13.03
N VAL A 391 -1.29 36.89 13.17
CA VAL A 391 -1.15 37.55 14.49
C VAL A 391 -2.37 37.32 15.36
N ALA A 392 -3.58 37.35 14.78
CA ALA A 392 -4.80 37.07 15.52
C ALA A 392 -4.90 35.62 16.03
N GLU A 393 -4.35 34.65 15.29
CA GLU A 393 -4.43 33.22 15.63
C GLU A 393 -3.29 32.75 16.54
N PHE A 394 -2.05 33.22 16.30
CA PHE A 394 -0.83 32.71 16.94
C PHE A 394 -0.11 33.74 17.82
N GLY A 395 -0.54 34.99 17.80
CA GLY A 395 0.07 36.09 18.54
C GLY A 395 1.34 36.66 17.87
N ARG A 396 1.69 37.90 18.23
CA ARG A 396 2.87 38.60 17.70
C ARG A 396 4.20 37.91 18.02
N SER A 397 4.29 37.23 19.17
CA SER A 397 5.52 36.54 19.60
C SER A 397 5.97 35.42 18.65
N ASN A 398 5.07 34.92 17.79
CA ASN A 398 5.36 33.88 16.81
C ASN A 398 5.54 34.44 15.39
N LEU A 399 5.66 35.75 15.20
CA LEU A 399 5.78 36.38 13.87
C LEU A 399 6.96 35.85 13.04
N TRP A 400 8.07 35.54 13.70
CA TRP A 400 9.24 34.93 13.06
C TRP A 400 8.86 33.68 12.26
N ALA A 401 7.94 32.86 12.77
CA ALA A 401 7.54 31.59 12.17
C ALA A 401 6.76 31.82 10.88
N TRP A 402 5.91 32.86 10.83
CA TRP A 402 5.21 33.27 9.63
C TRP A 402 6.19 33.74 8.55
N PHE A 403 7.12 34.63 8.90
CA PHE A 403 8.12 35.12 7.94
C PHE A 403 9.01 33.98 7.43
N ALA A 404 9.51 33.12 8.32
CA ALA A 404 10.36 32.00 7.93
C ALA A 404 9.61 31.03 6.99
N ASN A 405 8.34 30.71 7.28
CA ASN A 405 7.51 29.86 6.41
C ASN A 405 7.25 30.52 5.06
N GLN A 406 6.89 31.81 5.02
CA GLN A 406 6.62 32.50 3.74
C GLN A 406 7.86 32.55 2.84
N ARG A 407 9.05 32.69 3.42
CA ARG A 407 10.31 32.61 2.66
C ARG A 407 10.57 31.19 2.14
N ALA A 408 10.22 30.17 2.93
CA ALA A 408 10.33 28.78 2.50
C ALA A 408 9.34 28.44 1.37
N ASP A 409 8.07 28.84 1.48
CA ASP A 409 7.01 28.70 0.45
C ASP A 409 7.44 29.32 -0.87
N ALA A 410 7.91 30.58 -0.82
CA ALA A 410 8.38 31.29 -2.01
C ALA A 410 9.57 30.57 -2.67
N LEU A 411 10.52 30.07 -1.87
CA LEU A 411 11.69 29.37 -2.39
C LEU A 411 11.33 28.01 -3.00
N CYS A 412 10.56 27.16 -2.29
CA CYS A 412 10.18 25.85 -2.84
C CYS A 412 9.23 26.01 -4.03
N GLY A 413 8.32 27.00 -4.02
CA GLY A 413 7.45 27.33 -5.16
C GLY A 413 8.24 27.70 -6.42
N SER A 414 9.24 28.58 -6.30
CA SER A 414 10.13 28.91 -7.42
C SER A 414 10.89 27.69 -7.92
N ARG A 415 11.40 26.85 -7.01
CA ARG A 415 12.18 25.65 -7.36
C ARG A 415 11.32 24.57 -8.04
N ALA A 416 10.06 24.43 -7.64
CA ALA A 416 9.12 23.54 -8.30
C ALA A 416 8.81 24.03 -9.73
N GLU A 417 8.63 25.34 -9.91
CA GLU A 417 8.36 25.95 -11.23
C GLU A 417 9.57 25.83 -12.18
N GLU A 418 10.80 25.98 -11.69
CA GLU A 418 12.04 25.75 -12.47
C GLU A 418 12.10 24.34 -13.09
N CYS A 419 11.50 23.35 -12.43
CA CYS A 419 11.49 21.95 -12.86
C CYS A 419 10.21 21.55 -13.60
N LEU A 420 9.21 22.42 -13.68
CA LEU A 420 7.93 22.13 -14.31
C LEU A 420 8.05 22.22 -15.84
N SER A 421 7.55 21.20 -16.54
CA SER A 421 7.42 21.24 -17.99
C SER A 421 5.98 21.53 -18.40
N TRP A 422 5.68 22.77 -18.81
CA TRP A 422 4.35 23.14 -19.33
C TRP A 422 3.96 22.33 -20.57
N ALA A 423 4.93 22.01 -21.45
CA ALA A 423 4.70 21.13 -22.58
C ALA A 423 4.25 19.72 -22.15
N HIS A 424 4.81 19.19 -21.05
CA HIS A 424 4.36 17.93 -20.46
C HIS A 424 2.94 18.05 -19.88
N VAL A 425 2.64 19.14 -19.16
CA VAL A 425 1.29 19.40 -18.63
C VAL A 425 0.24 19.41 -19.74
N GLU A 426 0.52 20.10 -20.85
CA GLU A 426 -0.37 20.16 -22.01
C GLU A 426 -0.52 18.80 -22.69
N LYS A 427 0.58 18.07 -22.84
CA LYS A 427 0.57 16.69 -23.35
C LYS A 427 -0.31 15.78 -22.50
N VAL A 428 -0.17 15.80 -21.17
CA VAL A 428 -0.98 14.99 -20.26
C VAL A 428 -2.46 15.37 -20.37
N LYS A 429 -2.80 16.67 -20.44
CA LYS A 429 -4.19 17.12 -20.64
C LYS A 429 -4.79 16.62 -21.97
N ARG A 430 -4.02 16.68 -23.06
CA ARG A 430 -4.44 16.18 -24.39
C ARG A 430 -4.67 14.67 -24.36
N LEU A 431 -3.74 13.91 -23.75
CA LEU A 431 -3.88 12.46 -23.59
C LEU A 431 -5.08 12.08 -22.73
N ASP A 432 -5.32 12.80 -21.63
CA ASP A 432 -6.48 12.61 -20.75
C ASP A 432 -7.80 12.80 -21.50
N ALA A 433 -7.90 13.87 -22.30
CA ALA A 433 -9.09 14.17 -23.08
C ALA A 433 -9.38 13.05 -24.10
N ALA A 434 -8.36 12.61 -24.83
CA ALA A 434 -8.49 11.53 -25.81
C ALA A 434 -8.83 10.19 -25.14
N ALA A 435 -8.14 9.84 -24.05
CA ALA A 435 -8.41 8.62 -23.30
C ALA A 435 -9.82 8.61 -22.71
N ALA A 436 -10.32 9.75 -22.21
CA ALA A 436 -11.66 9.85 -21.65
C ALA A 436 -12.73 9.60 -22.72
N GLN A 437 -12.58 10.20 -23.91
CA GLN A 437 -13.47 9.98 -25.04
C GLN A 437 -13.44 8.52 -25.49
N TRP A 438 -12.24 7.95 -25.64
CA TRP A 438 -12.06 6.58 -26.12
C TRP A 438 -12.64 5.55 -25.14
N GLN A 439 -12.29 5.64 -23.84
CA GLN A 439 -12.85 4.79 -22.81
C GLN A 439 -14.38 4.92 -22.71
N GLN A 440 -14.92 6.14 -22.85
CA GLN A 440 -16.36 6.34 -22.83
C GLN A 440 -17.06 5.67 -24.02
N ALA A 441 -16.51 5.77 -25.22
CA ALA A 441 -17.05 5.12 -26.41
C ALA A 441 -17.00 3.59 -26.28
N LEU A 442 -15.84 3.03 -25.90
CA LEU A 442 -15.69 1.59 -25.67
C LEU A 442 -16.62 1.10 -24.56
N GLY A 443 -16.72 1.83 -23.45
CA GLY A 443 -17.62 1.52 -22.34
C GLY A 443 -19.09 1.53 -22.74
N ARG A 444 -19.51 2.46 -23.61
CA ARG A 444 -20.87 2.49 -24.16
C ARG A 444 -21.11 1.33 -25.12
N ARG A 445 -20.17 0.98 -25.99
CA ARG A 445 -20.27 -0.19 -26.87
C ARG A 445 -20.38 -1.50 -26.06
N ALA A 446 -19.54 -1.65 -25.06
CA ALA A 446 -19.61 -2.74 -24.08
C ALA A 446 -20.99 -2.79 -23.39
N HIS A 447 -21.47 -1.63 -22.92
CA HIS A 447 -22.78 -1.54 -22.28
C HIS A 447 -23.92 -1.91 -23.25
N PHE A 448 -23.85 -1.47 -24.50
CA PHE A 448 -24.81 -1.78 -25.56
C PHE A 448 -24.91 -3.29 -25.79
N ILE A 449 -23.75 -3.95 -25.94
CA ILE A 449 -23.64 -5.41 -26.06
C ILE A 449 -24.32 -6.13 -24.89
N PHE A 450 -24.14 -5.65 -23.66
CA PHE A 450 -24.78 -6.25 -22.48
C PHE A 450 -26.26 -5.91 -22.31
N GLY A 451 -26.74 -4.85 -22.96
CA GLY A 451 -28.04 -4.24 -22.72
C GLY A 451 -29.13 -4.59 -23.73
N HIS A 452 -28.78 -4.86 -24.99
CA HIS A 452 -29.75 -5.11 -26.07
C HIS A 452 -30.23 -6.57 -26.14
N ASP A 453 -31.46 -6.76 -26.60
CA ASP A 453 -32.06 -8.09 -26.85
C ASP A 453 -31.44 -8.77 -28.07
N GLU A 454 -31.06 -7.99 -29.10
CA GLU A 454 -30.12 -8.40 -30.13
C GLU A 454 -28.71 -8.39 -29.56
N VAL A 455 -28.29 -9.57 -29.08
CA VAL A 455 -26.96 -9.80 -28.54
C VAL A 455 -25.97 -9.73 -29.70
N HIS A 456 -24.92 -8.89 -29.61
CA HIS A 456 -23.83 -8.91 -30.59
C HIS A 456 -23.39 -10.37 -30.79
N PRO A 457 -23.23 -10.86 -32.02
CA PRO A 457 -23.06 -12.31 -32.27
C PRO A 457 -21.84 -12.94 -31.57
N CYS A 458 -20.82 -12.12 -31.30
CA CYS A 458 -19.64 -12.47 -30.51
C CYS A 458 -19.74 -12.17 -29.00
N ALA A 459 -20.89 -11.79 -28.45
CA ALA A 459 -21.03 -11.51 -27.03
C ALA A 459 -21.31 -12.80 -26.25
N PRO A 460 -20.80 -12.93 -25.01
CA PRO A 460 -21.03 -14.15 -24.22
C PRO A 460 -22.53 -14.41 -24.12
N PRO A 461 -23.00 -15.64 -24.40
CA PRO A 461 -24.41 -15.95 -24.37
C PRO A 461 -24.94 -15.50 -23.02
N LYS A 462 -25.98 -14.67 -23.03
CA LYS A 462 -26.73 -14.33 -21.81
C LYS A 462 -27.06 -15.67 -21.17
N ASP A 463 -26.53 -15.93 -19.97
CA ASP A 463 -26.74 -17.18 -19.23
C ASP A 463 -28.23 -17.56 -19.24
N ALA A 464 -28.63 -18.41 -20.18
CA ALA A 464 -29.98 -18.99 -20.25
C ALA A 464 -30.28 -19.78 -18.95
N SER A 465 -29.22 -20.17 -18.23
CA SER A 465 -29.27 -20.85 -16.93
C SER A 465 -29.92 -20.05 -15.80
N ARG A 466 -30.08 -18.72 -15.92
CA ARG A 466 -30.75 -17.91 -14.87
C ARG A 466 -32.28 -17.93 -14.97
N ARG A 467 -32.85 -18.34 -16.12
CA ARG A 467 -34.30 -18.48 -16.27
C ARG A 467 -34.84 -19.88 -15.94
N GLU A 468 -34.01 -20.93 -15.95
CA GLU A 468 -34.52 -22.32 -15.81
C GLU A 468 -34.24 -23.03 -14.47
N LYS A 469 -33.59 -22.40 -13.49
CA LYS A 469 -33.39 -23.02 -12.15
C LYS A 469 -34.11 -22.29 -11.02
N LYS A 470 -35.42 -22.12 -11.15
CA LYS A 470 -36.35 -22.27 -10.01
C LYS A 470 -36.64 -23.76 -9.79
N LYS A 471 -35.60 -24.58 -9.58
CA LYS A 471 -35.81 -25.86 -8.88
C LYS A 471 -35.75 -25.52 -7.40
N GLU A 472 -36.90 -25.66 -6.74
CA GLU A 472 -37.03 -25.57 -5.29
C GLU A 472 -35.89 -26.34 -4.64
N TRP A 473 -35.04 -25.63 -3.91
CA TRP A 473 -34.13 -26.27 -2.98
C TRP A 473 -34.98 -26.93 -1.89
N PRO A 474 -34.70 -28.19 -1.49
CA PRO A 474 -35.37 -28.79 -0.36
C PRO A 474 -35.17 -27.87 0.85
N LYS A 475 -36.28 -27.43 1.45
CA LYS A 475 -36.27 -26.61 2.65
C LYS A 475 -35.42 -27.34 3.70
N ALA A 476 -34.20 -26.85 3.93
CA ALA A 476 -33.36 -27.35 5.00
C ALA A 476 -34.17 -27.26 6.31
N ARG A 477 -34.36 -28.41 6.97
CA ARG A 477 -35.00 -28.51 8.28
C ARG A 477 -34.37 -27.48 9.21
N LYS A 478 -35.12 -26.42 9.51
CA LYS A 478 -34.78 -25.49 10.59
C LYS A 478 -34.78 -26.28 11.89
N VAL A 479 -33.58 -26.57 12.40
CA VAL A 479 -33.40 -26.93 13.81
C VAL A 479 -33.90 -25.73 14.62
N ARG A 480 -35.03 -25.92 15.30
CA ARG A 480 -35.59 -24.94 16.23
C ARG A 480 -34.65 -24.83 17.43
N CYS A 481 -33.83 -23.79 17.49
CA CYS A 481 -33.43 -23.25 18.79
C CYS A 481 -34.61 -22.43 19.31
N THR A 482 -35.24 -22.93 20.37
CA THR A 482 -36.25 -22.24 21.17
C THR A 482 -35.61 -21.02 21.81
N VAL A 483 -35.70 -19.88 21.13
CA VAL A 483 -35.50 -18.57 21.76
C VAL A 483 -36.86 -18.17 22.32
N VAL A 484 -36.90 -17.96 23.63
CA VAL A 484 -38.04 -17.41 24.36
C VAL A 484 -38.45 -16.09 23.69
N LYS A 485 -39.64 -16.06 23.08
CA LYS A 485 -40.22 -14.84 22.51
C LYS A 485 -40.80 -14.00 23.65
N LEU A 486 -40.16 -12.88 23.96
CA LEU A 486 -40.84 -11.78 24.65
C LEU A 486 -41.77 -11.06 23.65
N PRO A 487 -42.98 -10.66 24.06
CA PRO A 487 -43.93 -9.99 23.18
C PRO A 487 -43.60 -8.49 23.12
N THR A 488 -43.47 -7.94 21.92
CA THR A 488 -43.65 -6.50 21.72
C THR A 488 -44.29 -6.24 20.37
N LYS A 489 -45.59 -5.93 20.45
CA LYS A 489 -46.42 -5.42 19.35
C LYS A 489 -46.10 -3.92 19.15
N GLN A 490 -45.06 -3.57 18.40
CA GLN A 490 -44.92 -2.20 17.86
C GLN A 490 -44.29 -2.23 16.47
N ALA A 491 -44.84 -1.44 15.56
CA ALA A 491 -44.30 -1.24 14.22
C ALA A 491 -42.84 -0.70 14.29
N PRO A 492 -41.97 -1.01 13.31
CA PRO A 492 -40.57 -0.60 13.37
C PRO A 492 -40.44 0.92 13.32
N LEU A 493 -40.06 1.52 14.45
CA LEU A 493 -39.77 2.95 14.58
C LEU A 493 -38.69 3.41 13.59
N ASN A 494 -38.87 4.59 12.99
CA ASN A 494 -37.86 5.27 12.18
C ASN A 494 -36.55 5.44 12.98
N LYS A 495 -35.40 5.11 12.38
CA LYS A 495 -34.07 5.14 13.03
C LYS A 495 -33.75 6.47 13.74
N LYS A 496 -34.20 7.61 13.19
CA LYS A 496 -34.02 8.91 13.84
C LYS A 496 -34.75 8.97 15.19
N ARG A 497 -36.01 8.53 15.22
CA ARG A 497 -36.84 8.51 16.43
C ARG A 497 -36.30 7.53 17.47
N ARG A 498 -35.69 6.42 17.03
CA ARG A 498 -34.97 5.49 17.92
C ARG A 498 -33.77 6.13 18.61
N LEU A 499 -32.96 6.89 17.87
CA LEU A 499 -31.83 7.61 18.44
C LEU A 499 -32.28 8.70 19.44
N GLN A 500 -33.39 9.40 19.15
CA GLN A 500 -33.97 10.37 20.09
C GLN A 500 -34.49 9.68 21.36
N GLN A 501 -35.22 8.57 21.23
CA GLN A 501 -35.69 7.80 22.38
C GLN A 501 -34.54 7.24 23.22
N ALA A 502 -33.45 6.80 22.59
CA ALA A 502 -32.26 6.36 23.31
C ALA A 502 -31.58 7.52 24.06
N ALA A 503 -31.62 8.74 23.50
CA ALA A 503 -31.09 9.93 24.16
C ALA A 503 -31.96 10.38 25.35
N GLU A 504 -33.28 10.23 25.23
CA GLU A 504 -34.25 10.58 26.27
C GLU A 504 -34.38 9.49 27.35
N GLY A 505 -34.13 8.24 26.98
CA GLY A 505 -34.23 7.08 27.86
C GLY A 505 -32.98 6.89 28.71
N LYS A 506 -33.16 6.60 30.00
CA LYS A 506 -32.10 6.08 30.88
C LYS A 506 -31.83 4.58 30.67
N GLU A 507 -32.16 4.06 29.50
CA GLU A 507 -31.92 2.66 29.18
C GLU A 507 -30.42 2.39 29.25
N SER A 508 -30.02 1.32 29.92
CA SER A 508 -28.63 0.83 29.99
C SER A 508 -27.60 1.77 30.65
N GLY A 509 -28.03 2.83 31.36
CA GLY A 509 -27.17 3.63 32.25
C GLY A 509 -26.23 4.62 31.55
N HIS A 510 -26.45 4.89 30.26
CA HIS A 510 -25.69 5.91 29.51
C HIS A 510 -26.28 7.31 29.70
N ALA A 511 -25.44 8.33 29.63
CA ALA A 511 -25.85 9.73 29.46
C ALA A 511 -25.64 10.13 27.99
N TRP A 512 -26.63 9.88 27.16
CA TRP A 512 -26.57 10.07 25.72
C TRP A 512 -26.83 11.52 25.32
N THR A 513 -25.95 12.12 24.53
CA THR A 513 -26.19 13.41 23.85
C THR A 513 -26.62 13.16 22.41
N PHE A 514 -27.77 13.68 22.00
CA PHE A 514 -28.24 13.61 20.61
C PHE A 514 -27.67 14.76 19.78
N LYS A 515 -27.13 14.45 18.59
CA LYS A 515 -26.63 15.42 17.63
C LYS A 515 -27.35 15.25 16.29
N GLN A 516 -27.98 16.33 15.82
CA GLN A 516 -28.65 16.35 14.51
C GLN A 516 -27.79 17.10 13.50
N HIS A 517 -27.39 16.42 12.42
CA HIS A 517 -26.84 17.03 11.21
C HIS A 517 -27.88 17.04 10.08
N PRO A 518 -27.73 17.89 9.05
CA PRO A 518 -28.69 18.00 7.93
C PRO A 518 -28.97 16.68 7.20
N THR A 519 -28.00 15.76 7.18
CA THR A 519 -28.06 14.49 6.44
C THR A 519 -27.99 13.23 7.33
N ASN A 520 -27.77 13.39 8.65
CA ASN A 520 -27.56 12.26 9.56
C ASN A 520 -27.85 12.66 11.02
N SER A 521 -28.37 11.74 11.82
CA SER A 521 -28.53 11.93 13.28
C SER A 521 -27.66 10.93 14.03
N SER A 522 -27.12 11.33 15.18
CA SER A 522 -26.28 10.47 16.03
C SER A 522 -26.52 10.70 17.51
N ILE A 523 -26.10 9.73 18.33
CA ILE A 523 -25.99 9.85 19.78
C ILE A 523 -24.57 9.49 20.22
N GLN A 524 -24.09 10.15 21.26
CA GLN A 524 -22.81 9.85 21.90
C GLN A 524 -22.99 9.86 23.41
N CYS A 525 -22.51 8.83 24.11
CA CYS A 525 -22.56 8.81 25.57
C CYS A 525 -21.44 9.69 26.12
N GLU A 526 -21.78 10.68 26.94
CA GLU A 526 -20.81 11.60 27.56
C GLU A 526 -19.88 10.89 28.55
N VAL A 527 -20.33 9.75 29.08
CA VAL A 527 -19.63 9.01 30.12
C VAL A 527 -18.60 8.03 29.55
N CYS A 528 -19.01 7.19 28.59
CA CYS A 528 -18.14 6.16 28.03
C CYS A 528 -17.68 6.42 26.59
N GLY A 529 -18.16 7.50 25.96
CA GLY A 529 -17.80 7.87 24.59
C GLY A 529 -18.41 6.98 23.50
N LEU A 530 -19.25 6.00 23.85
CA LEU A 530 -19.92 5.11 22.89
C LEU A 530 -20.76 5.95 21.91
N TYR A 531 -20.79 5.55 20.64
CA TYR A 531 -21.37 6.35 19.55
C TYR A 531 -22.26 5.51 18.63
N ALA A 532 -23.44 6.02 18.29
CA ALA A 532 -24.34 5.42 17.31
C ALA A 532 -24.88 6.47 16.34
N GLN A 533 -25.09 6.09 15.07
CA GLN A 533 -25.56 6.98 14.02
C GLN A 533 -26.57 6.32 13.10
N GLN A 534 -27.42 7.12 12.45
CA GLN A 534 -28.56 6.67 11.65
C GLN A 534 -28.16 5.78 10.46
N VAL A 535 -26.95 5.95 9.94
CA VAL A 535 -26.38 5.14 8.85
C VAL A 535 -26.06 3.69 9.26
N HIS A 536 -26.00 3.38 10.56
CA HIS A 536 -25.77 2.00 11.02
C HIS A 536 -26.95 1.09 10.63
N PRO A 537 -26.71 -0.20 10.31
CA PRO A 537 -27.78 -1.20 10.21
C PRO A 537 -28.61 -1.26 11.49
N VAL A 538 -29.93 -1.50 11.38
CA VAL A 538 -30.85 -1.48 12.54
C VAL A 538 -30.37 -2.41 13.67
N ALA A 539 -29.94 -3.62 13.32
CA ALA A 539 -29.41 -4.58 14.29
C ALA A 539 -28.13 -4.10 15.01
N THR A 540 -27.31 -3.30 14.34
CA THR A 540 -26.11 -2.68 14.94
C THR A 540 -26.51 -1.54 15.87
N LEU A 541 -27.48 -0.72 15.46
CA LEU A 541 -28.02 0.38 16.26
C LEU A 541 -28.60 -0.15 17.59
N ASP A 542 -29.45 -1.17 17.53
CA ASP A 542 -30.10 -1.77 18.69
C ASP A 542 -29.09 -2.41 19.64
N ARG A 543 -28.04 -3.02 19.09
CA ARG A 543 -26.95 -3.58 19.89
C ARG A 543 -26.16 -2.49 20.62
N ILE A 544 -25.87 -1.36 19.97
CA ILE A 544 -25.15 -0.26 20.60
C ILE A 544 -25.99 0.37 21.71
N ILE A 545 -27.27 0.66 21.43
CA ILE A 545 -28.19 1.27 22.40
C ILE A 545 -28.40 0.37 23.62
N ALA A 546 -28.53 -0.95 23.44
CA ALA A 546 -28.75 -1.89 24.54
C ALA A 546 -27.47 -2.26 25.33
N THR A 547 -26.30 -1.78 24.93
CA THR A 547 -25.04 -2.08 25.63
C THR A 547 -25.02 -1.32 26.96
N PRO A 548 -24.77 -1.93 28.13
CA PRO A 548 -24.68 -1.20 29.40
C PRO A 548 -23.49 -0.22 29.43
N CYS A 549 -23.68 0.92 30.09
CA CYS A 549 -22.64 1.93 30.30
C CYS A 549 -21.58 1.41 31.27
N ILE A 550 -20.30 1.64 30.91
CA ILE A 550 -19.13 1.11 31.63
C ILE A 550 -19.01 1.69 33.06
N ASN A 551 -19.69 2.78 33.38
CA ASN A 551 -19.58 3.46 34.68
C ASN A 551 -20.52 2.97 35.79
N LEU A 552 -21.19 1.83 35.60
CA LEU A 552 -21.83 1.11 36.71
C LEU A 552 -20.77 0.31 37.49
N GLY A 553 -19.94 1.02 38.24
CA GLY A 553 -19.14 0.49 39.36
C GLY A 553 -17.71 0.04 39.03
N ALA A 554 -16.76 0.98 39.16
CA ALA A 554 -15.39 0.85 39.70
C ALA A 554 -14.45 1.81 38.95
N GLY A 555 -13.87 2.76 39.70
CA GLY A 555 -12.96 3.75 39.17
C GLY A 555 -11.72 3.12 38.57
N ASP A 556 -11.57 3.21 37.25
CA ASP A 556 -10.29 3.29 36.56
C ASP A 556 -10.52 3.74 35.11
N LYS A 557 -9.94 4.88 34.74
CA LYS A 557 -10.09 5.58 33.45
C LYS A 557 -9.35 4.90 32.27
N VAL A 558 -9.36 3.57 32.19
CA VAL A 558 -8.59 2.81 31.17
C VAL A 558 -9.46 2.21 30.05
N PHE A 559 -10.80 2.26 30.14
CA PHE A 559 -11.66 1.42 29.29
C PHE A 559 -12.13 2.01 27.95
N ALA A 560 -11.71 3.21 27.55
CA ALA A 560 -12.22 3.87 26.33
C ALA A 560 -11.72 3.31 24.97
N ARG A 561 -10.96 2.20 24.93
CA ARG A 561 -10.28 1.75 23.68
C ARG A 561 -10.56 0.30 23.26
N PHE A 562 -11.69 -0.27 23.69
CA PHE A 562 -11.99 -1.70 23.47
C PHE A 562 -12.71 -2.03 22.14
N TRP A 563 -13.27 -1.03 21.45
CA TRP A 563 -14.23 -1.27 20.35
C TRP A 563 -13.65 -1.52 18.96
N ASP A 564 -12.32 -1.58 18.82
CA ASP A 564 -11.67 -1.96 17.56
C ASP A 564 -11.47 -3.50 17.42
N CYS A 565 -12.28 -4.31 18.10
CA CYS A 565 -12.33 -5.76 17.88
C CYS A 565 -13.28 -6.09 16.72
N ARG A 566 -12.87 -6.95 15.77
CA ARG A 566 -13.77 -7.41 14.70
C ARG A 566 -15.04 -8.07 15.28
N PRO A 567 -16.23 -7.87 14.69
CA PRO A 567 -17.52 -8.44 15.15
C PRO A 567 -17.58 -9.96 15.32
N SER A 568 -16.58 -10.70 14.82
CA SER A 568 -16.52 -12.16 14.86
C SER A 568 -16.09 -12.77 16.20
N HIS A 569 -15.48 -12.00 17.10
CA HIS A 569 -14.99 -12.50 18.41
C HIS A 569 -16.05 -12.30 19.50
N ARG A 570 -16.27 -13.33 20.31
CA ARG A 570 -17.18 -13.29 21.48
C ARG A 570 -16.34 -13.45 22.73
N MET A 571 -16.14 -12.37 23.48
CA MET A 571 -15.28 -12.35 24.68
C MET A 571 -16.13 -12.60 25.94
N VAL A 572 -15.59 -13.37 26.87
CA VAL A 572 -16.16 -13.60 28.21
C VAL A 572 -15.14 -13.15 29.24
N SER A 573 -15.62 -12.46 30.27
CA SER A 573 -14.78 -12.06 31.40
C SER A 573 -14.53 -13.25 32.32
N LEU A 574 -13.28 -13.45 32.69
CA LEU A 574 -12.82 -14.38 33.73
C LEU A 574 -12.12 -13.58 34.84
N GLY A 575 -12.77 -12.50 35.30
CA GLY A 575 -12.21 -11.56 36.28
C GLY A 575 -11.33 -10.50 35.62
N LYS A 576 -10.04 -10.45 35.97
CA LYS A 576 -9.07 -9.50 35.38
C LYS A 576 -8.66 -9.85 33.93
N VAL A 577 -9.09 -11.00 33.40
CA VAL A 577 -8.70 -11.52 32.08
C VAL A 577 -9.94 -11.75 31.23
N TRP A 578 -9.91 -11.30 29.97
CA TRP A 578 -10.98 -11.56 29.00
C TRP A 578 -10.54 -12.66 28.03
N LYS A 579 -11.42 -13.62 27.73
CA LYS A 579 -11.13 -14.74 26.84
C LYS A 579 -12.17 -14.85 25.72
N CYS A 580 -11.73 -15.00 24.47
CA CYS A 580 -12.64 -15.31 23.36
C CYS A 580 -13.17 -16.74 23.50
N GLU A 581 -14.49 -16.93 23.50
CA GLU A 581 -15.10 -18.26 23.57
C GLU A 581 -14.74 -19.14 22.38
N LYS A 582 -14.49 -18.54 21.21
CA LYS A 582 -14.27 -19.26 19.94
C LYS A 582 -12.80 -19.56 19.65
N CYS A 583 -11.92 -18.56 19.74
CA CYS A 583 -10.49 -18.75 19.43
C CYS A 583 -9.60 -18.83 20.68
N HIS A 584 -10.18 -18.67 21.87
CA HIS A 584 -9.46 -18.69 23.15
C HIS A 584 -8.37 -17.62 23.34
N GLY A 585 -8.30 -16.61 22.46
CA GLY A 585 -7.45 -15.44 22.66
C GLY A 585 -7.76 -14.76 23.99
N GLN A 586 -6.72 -14.48 24.79
CA GLN A 586 -6.82 -13.87 26.11
C GLN A 586 -6.30 -12.43 26.08
N GLN A 587 -6.89 -11.57 26.90
CA GLN A 587 -6.38 -10.22 27.17
C GLN A 587 -6.27 -10.03 28.68
N LYS A 588 -5.07 -9.65 29.13
CA LYS A 588 -4.75 -9.35 30.53
C LYS A 588 -4.67 -7.83 30.74
N PRO A 589 -4.77 -7.35 32.00
CA PRO A 589 -4.61 -5.93 32.31
C PRO A 589 -3.21 -5.44 31.89
N GLY A 590 -3.12 -4.25 31.31
CA GLY A 590 -1.85 -3.65 30.87
C GLY A 590 -1.35 -4.11 29.49
N GLN A 591 -2.06 -4.99 28.78
CA GLN A 591 -1.74 -5.32 27.39
C GLN A 591 -2.33 -4.31 26.40
N ASP A 592 -1.61 -4.08 25.30
CA ASP A 592 -2.02 -3.24 24.17
C ASP A 592 -3.44 -3.58 23.66
N PRO A 593 -4.20 -2.61 23.10
CA PRO A 593 -5.58 -2.83 22.69
C PRO A 593 -5.74 -3.96 21.67
N LEU A 594 -6.80 -4.76 21.86
CA LEU A 594 -7.13 -5.97 21.08
C LEU A 594 -7.16 -5.79 19.56
N SER A 595 -7.32 -4.56 19.06
CA SER A 595 -7.30 -4.28 17.62
C SER A 595 -5.97 -4.58 16.95
N ARG A 596 -4.86 -4.57 17.70
CA ARG A 596 -3.54 -4.98 17.22
C ARG A 596 -3.33 -6.50 17.26
N ILE A 597 -4.02 -7.21 18.15
CA ILE A 597 -3.80 -8.65 18.40
C ILE A 597 -4.82 -9.54 17.67
N LEU A 598 -6.06 -9.05 17.45
CA LEU A 598 -7.16 -9.80 16.82
C LEU A 598 -7.69 -9.12 15.53
N GLY A 599 -6.79 -8.55 14.72
CA GLY A 599 -7.15 -7.95 13.41
C GLY A 599 -7.74 -8.92 12.37
N VAL A 600 -7.86 -10.20 12.71
CA VAL A 600 -8.30 -11.31 11.83
C VAL A 600 -9.67 -11.86 12.26
N GLU A 601 -10.46 -12.36 11.32
CA GLU A 601 -11.72 -13.06 11.62
C GLU A 601 -11.52 -14.23 12.58
N CYS A 602 -12.42 -14.38 13.56
CA CYS A 602 -12.42 -15.48 14.51
C CYS A 602 -12.80 -16.80 13.84
N LYS A 603 -11.81 -17.58 13.40
CA LYS A 603 -12.03 -18.86 12.70
C LYS A 603 -12.30 -20.07 13.62
N GLY A 604 -12.31 -19.88 14.93
CA GLY A 604 -12.39 -20.97 15.91
C GLY A 604 -11.13 -21.85 15.91
N ALA A 605 -10.90 -22.60 16.99
CA ALA A 605 -9.90 -23.67 16.97
C ALA A 605 -10.33 -24.73 15.95
N SER A 606 -9.72 -24.73 14.77
CA SER A 606 -9.98 -25.77 13.76
C SER A 606 -9.53 -27.10 14.34
N ARG A 607 -10.48 -28.03 14.48
CA ARG A 607 -10.25 -29.42 14.89
C ARG A 607 -9.10 -30.01 14.08
N VAL A 608 -7.96 -30.23 14.73
CA VAL A 608 -6.97 -31.21 14.30
C VAL A 608 -7.65 -32.58 14.39
N LYS A 609 -8.08 -33.10 13.24
CA LYS A 609 -8.39 -34.54 13.08
C LYS A 609 -7.12 -35.20 12.54
N GLY A 610 -6.50 -36.06 13.33
CA GLY A 610 -5.45 -36.96 12.82
C GLY A 610 -4.44 -37.43 13.85
N SER A 611 -4.78 -38.53 14.52
CA SER A 611 -3.89 -39.56 15.08
C SER A 611 -2.70 -39.16 15.96
N THR A 612 -2.83 -39.47 17.26
CA THR A 612 -1.83 -40.31 17.94
C THR A 612 -2.49 -41.01 19.12
N LYS A 613 -2.36 -42.34 19.14
CA LYS A 613 -2.82 -43.23 20.20
C LYS A 613 -2.11 -42.88 21.50
N LEU A 614 -2.88 -42.85 22.59
CA LEU A 614 -2.39 -42.87 23.96
C LEU A 614 -1.69 -44.19 24.24
N VAL A 615 -0.45 -44.13 24.72
CA VAL A 615 0.23 -45.20 25.48
C VAL A 615 0.82 -44.52 26.74
N PRO A 616 0.67 -45.10 27.95
CA PRO A 616 0.87 -44.39 29.20
C PRO A 616 2.33 -44.38 29.71
N VAL A 617 2.56 -43.44 30.62
CA VAL A 617 3.74 -43.03 31.43
C VAL A 617 4.47 -44.19 32.14
N PRO A 618 5.75 -44.04 32.60
CA PRO A 618 6.07 -43.42 33.91
C PRO A 618 7.33 -42.53 33.90
N LYS A 619 7.32 -41.32 34.50
CA LYS A 619 7.56 -40.96 35.92
C LYS A 619 8.98 -41.23 36.46
N SER A 620 9.78 -40.17 36.54
CA SER A 620 10.63 -39.76 37.68
C SER A 620 11.05 -38.30 37.43
N GLN A 621 10.63 -37.35 38.28
CA GLN A 621 11.39 -36.77 39.41
C GLN A 621 12.77 -36.23 38.98
N CYS A 622 13.27 -35.05 39.35
CA CYS A 622 12.93 -34.01 40.31
C CYS A 622 13.88 -32.84 39.96
N LEU A 623 13.41 -31.58 39.95
CA LEU A 623 13.81 -30.50 40.89
C LEU A 623 15.27 -29.98 40.83
N LEU A 624 15.37 -28.65 41.09
CA LEU A 624 16.53 -27.80 41.41
C LEU A 624 17.23 -27.14 40.20
N SER A 625 17.01 -25.85 39.90
CA SER A 625 17.34 -24.59 40.62
C SER A 625 18.79 -24.12 40.44
N PHE A 626 18.91 -22.94 39.81
CA PHE A 626 19.90 -21.86 39.99
C PHE A 626 21.27 -22.20 40.60
N GLN A 627 22.36 -21.80 39.92
CA GLN A 627 23.11 -20.59 40.29
C GLN A 627 24.23 -20.26 39.29
N ALA A 628 24.46 -18.96 39.16
CA ALA A 628 25.53 -18.33 38.40
C ALA A 628 26.88 -18.47 39.11
N VAL A 629 27.95 -18.73 38.36
CA VAL A 629 29.30 -18.25 38.68
C VAL A 629 30.02 -17.96 37.36
N ASN A 630 30.32 -16.68 37.13
CA ASN A 630 31.51 -16.20 36.43
C ASN A 630 32.49 -15.75 37.54
N PRO A 631 33.79 -15.45 37.30
CA PRO A 631 34.52 -15.49 36.02
C PRO A 631 35.96 -16.07 36.16
N SER A 632 36.70 -16.00 35.04
CA SER A 632 38.04 -15.40 34.94
C SER A 632 39.27 -16.30 34.69
N VAL A 633 40.13 -15.70 33.83
CA VAL A 633 41.59 -15.78 33.73
C VAL A 633 42.21 -16.84 32.79
N SER A 634 42.76 -16.31 31.68
CA SER A 634 44.05 -16.57 30.98
C SER A 634 44.47 -18.02 30.68
N SER A 635 45.30 -18.38 29.69
CA SER A 635 46.40 -17.71 29.01
C SER A 635 46.72 -18.49 27.72
N ALA A 636 47.09 -17.77 26.67
CA ALA A 636 48.32 -17.90 25.87
C ALA A 636 48.93 -19.27 25.44
N ALA A 637 49.42 -19.22 24.19
CA ALA A 637 50.62 -19.87 23.64
C ALA A 637 50.52 -21.38 23.29
N VAL A 638 50.57 -21.83 22.01
CA VAL A 638 51.60 -21.78 20.95
C VAL A 638 52.27 -23.15 20.79
N ALA A 639 52.31 -23.62 19.53
CA ALA A 639 53.22 -24.64 18.97
C ALA A 639 53.03 -26.07 19.52
N THR A 640 53.23 -27.19 18.82
CA THR A 640 53.89 -27.61 17.58
C THR A 640 53.32 -29.03 17.34
N GLY A 641 52.97 -29.47 16.13
CA GLY A 641 53.91 -29.99 15.15
C GLY A 641 53.83 -31.52 15.02
N LYS A 642 53.93 -31.99 13.76
CA LYS A 642 54.22 -33.35 13.27
C LYS A 642 53.06 -34.36 13.21
N VAL A 643 52.56 -34.71 12.01
CA VAL A 643 53.14 -35.47 10.86
C VAL A 643 52.93 -36.98 11.01
N ALA A 644 52.06 -37.52 10.16
CA ALA A 644 52.12 -38.81 9.46
C ALA A 644 50.73 -39.03 8.82
N GLY A 645 50.53 -39.41 7.57
CA GLY A 645 51.42 -39.77 6.49
C GLY A 645 50.54 -40.30 5.33
N SER A 646 51.12 -40.28 4.13
CA SER A 646 50.95 -41.34 3.11
C SER A 646 49.57 -41.46 2.43
N ARG A 647 49.40 -40.96 1.20
CA ARG A 647 49.79 -41.58 -0.10
C ARG A 647 48.60 -42.22 -0.81
N LYS A 648 48.16 -41.60 -1.91
CA LYS A 648 48.22 -42.10 -3.31
C LYS A 648 47.14 -41.42 -4.17
N ARG A 649 47.55 -40.53 -5.07
CA ARG A 649 46.89 -40.36 -6.38
C ARG A 649 47.96 -40.24 -7.45
N ARG A 650 47.95 -41.20 -8.38
CA ARG A 650 48.69 -41.14 -9.65
C ARG A 650 47.94 -40.25 -10.63
N ARG A 651 48.76 -39.57 -11.43
CA ARG A 651 48.45 -38.67 -12.55
C ARG A 651 47.85 -39.43 -13.74
N HIS A 652 47.08 -38.75 -14.57
CA HIS A 652 47.48 -38.39 -15.95
C HIS A 652 46.51 -37.31 -16.50
N ALA A 653 47.09 -36.24 -17.04
CA ALA A 653 46.49 -35.24 -17.92
C ALA A 653 46.87 -35.62 -19.39
N PRO A 654 46.73 -34.76 -20.43
CA PRO A 654 46.00 -33.49 -20.60
C PRO A 654 45.24 -33.41 -21.96
N PHE A 655 44.62 -32.26 -22.25
CA PHE A 655 44.40 -31.56 -23.54
C PHE A 655 43.22 -30.59 -23.26
N GLY A 656 43.20 -29.29 -23.55
CA GLY A 656 43.95 -28.40 -24.42
C GLY A 656 42.92 -27.38 -24.95
N GLY A 657 43.17 -26.07 -24.87
CA GLY A 657 42.25 -25.08 -25.47
C GLY A 657 42.36 -23.68 -24.89
N ARG A 658 43.13 -22.82 -25.57
CA ARG A 658 43.16 -21.35 -25.40
C ARG A 658 41.86 -20.73 -25.91
N PHE A 659 41.41 -19.62 -25.31
CA PHE A 659 41.15 -18.35 -26.00
C PHE A 659 40.87 -17.23 -24.99
N SER A 660 41.64 -16.16 -25.12
CA SER A 660 41.52 -14.86 -24.47
C SER A 660 40.63 -13.94 -25.30
N ALA A 661 39.76 -13.16 -24.66
CA ALA A 661 39.31 -11.88 -25.21
C ALA A 661 38.90 -10.94 -24.06
N SER A 662 39.59 -9.82 -23.98
CA SER A 662 39.36 -8.69 -23.07
C SER A 662 38.12 -7.87 -23.49
N PRO A 663 37.52 -7.08 -22.58
CA PRO A 663 36.38 -6.21 -22.89
C PRO A 663 36.82 -4.86 -23.50
N PRO A 664 35.98 -4.18 -24.30
CA PRO A 664 36.31 -2.87 -24.84
C PRO A 664 36.04 -1.74 -23.83
N THR A 665 37.06 -0.91 -23.66
CA THR A 665 37.01 0.44 -23.10
C THR A 665 36.45 1.43 -24.13
N TYR A 666 35.47 2.25 -23.73
CA TYR A 666 35.08 3.46 -24.47
C TYR A 666 35.41 4.68 -23.60
N SER A 667 36.12 5.64 -24.19
CA SER A 667 36.33 7.01 -23.68
C SER A 667 35.70 8.01 -24.66
N PRO A 668 35.36 9.22 -24.19
CA PRO A 668 34.40 10.11 -24.85
C PRO A 668 35.05 11.09 -25.84
N ALA A 669 34.22 11.58 -26.77
CA ALA A 669 34.36 12.84 -27.48
C ALA A 669 33.00 13.56 -27.45
#